data_AF-A0A3C0BII6-F1
#
_entry.id   AF-A0A3C0BII6-F1
#
_cell.length_a   1.000
_cell.length_b   1.000
_cell.length_c   1.000
_cell.angle_alpha   90.00
_cell.angle_beta   90.00
_cell.angle_gamma   90.00
#
_symmetry.space_group_name_H-M   'P 1'
#
loop_
_entity.id
_entity.type
_entity.pdbx_description
1 polymer ?
#
loop_
_entity_poly.entity_id
_entity_poly.type
_entity_poly.pdbx_seq_one_letter_code
_entity_poly.pdbx_strand_id
1 'polypeptide(L)'
;MKRSKSSFTTVIFVSAVLQAAFLSCSCVSGSQNEKLPFSNPAIYNSTAVPGKSLANIEDTESVNGKLPEHVYVATLTQTFAHGYEFCVSGGRIMMKKKNSSSWELFQKTGLPFSKKLQLPKTGWFLPPESITEIAADDDTLLAFDNFGRMYVCPLVKNRFDKKFEWSCYFGWPAKEQLVQNRLVESKRGWATGTRRGNIEWYTDRFGNEHHWGTMGVTTVYFLTKNGQEIRFTDSGLPADLSKTILGPERGSFTAENISASGSTLFLIDKSGTMYTRLIDFDTMGCDPMFFKYTYVAEKQPYKGSDYRSNFTRWGLPNEDWYRQPDIPLQGKAQLTKYICIFQNGKGNDARVLRVAGLSPDGSTGFYWKNIADEKWQFEKAPLVLPADSFFPPADRGKTIKGNRNEYAYTGILMKNNKTVAGISCSIDDMTLTSEGSCTLKITNGDETKTVVLYLVEMWTFMPRYDPVFDNTPKSFFVTPHFRESGITSYDAAFNEILWDIFGDRNLELFSATATATGSYLAFNFDRKNTTYTVVLQGTGKSAGTFAPLPPVNGDRKEDAGSELDTAKTYTEADTAAIDAVAESNRRKIQDTEEKIRKYKEDAAVTDISRWGYNIADTLAAITLLKQVDVPKIKTMTSFGGKLMTQNADNFHLLAEYKSFEYPYEIQLAENTINECTALKERIAAGGKSGTDRLFRSSYPEYFTIINLPQTTEGTLYLGREKAPAYIQRMDSEQTIPVLLMEYGGGESRQYILIEFTSLISDVRSCMENADGAPDADRPFTANVIYRIFSSNNSLFRKKRIDDYITSKTGTFTWDGKNMRLTLLQPVDKSIPLFTSINTEVSHDD
;
A
#
# COMPACT_ATOMS: atom_id res chain seq x y z
N MET A 1 19.70 11.14 -48.63
CA MET A 1 20.26 10.01 -47.84
C MET A 1 21.71 10.32 -47.43
N LYS A 2 21.95 10.89 -46.23
CA LYS A 2 23.26 10.93 -45.54
C LYS A 2 23.12 11.36 -44.06
N ARG A 3 22.04 10.90 -43.39
CA ARG A 3 21.82 10.99 -41.93
C ARG A 3 21.43 9.58 -41.47
N SER A 4 22.38 8.64 -41.28
CA SER A 4 21.95 7.26 -40.97
C SER A 4 22.92 6.33 -40.22
N LYS A 5 23.88 6.86 -39.45
CA LYS A 5 24.62 6.00 -38.49
C LYS A 5 24.73 6.61 -37.09
N SER A 6 25.18 7.87 -36.94
CA SER A 6 25.36 8.44 -35.59
C SER A 6 24.05 8.54 -34.80
N SER A 7 22.95 9.01 -35.40
CA SER A 7 21.64 9.12 -34.73
C SER A 7 21.07 7.76 -34.30
N PHE A 8 21.36 6.68 -35.04
CA PHE A 8 20.88 5.33 -34.69
C PHE A 8 21.74 4.74 -33.56
N THR A 9 23.06 4.93 -33.60
CA THR A 9 23.97 4.55 -32.51
C THR A 9 23.65 5.32 -31.22
N THR A 10 23.33 6.62 -31.30
CA THR A 10 22.91 7.43 -30.15
C THR A 10 21.56 6.97 -29.57
N VAL A 11 20.58 6.64 -30.42
CA VAL A 11 19.30 6.06 -29.96
C VAL A 11 19.53 4.73 -29.26
N ILE A 12 20.34 3.83 -29.84
CA ILE A 12 20.69 2.54 -29.22
C ILE A 12 21.42 2.76 -27.90
N PHE A 13 22.39 3.68 -27.85
CA PHE A 13 23.16 3.97 -26.65
C PHE A 13 22.29 4.55 -25.54
N VAL A 14 21.44 5.54 -25.84
CA VAL A 14 20.53 6.14 -24.84
C VAL A 14 19.43 5.16 -24.42
N SER A 15 18.87 4.36 -25.32
CA SER A 15 17.97 3.27 -24.95
C SER A 15 18.66 2.21 -24.10
N ALA A 16 19.91 1.86 -24.40
CA ALA A 16 20.70 0.94 -23.59
C ALA A 16 21.07 1.53 -22.22
N VAL A 17 21.32 2.84 -22.12
CA VAL A 17 21.59 3.55 -20.86
C VAL A 17 20.31 3.71 -20.03
N LEU A 18 19.16 4.00 -20.65
CA LEU A 18 17.86 3.98 -19.98
C LEU A 18 17.56 2.56 -19.48
N GLN A 19 17.71 1.54 -20.34
CA GLN A 19 17.60 0.14 -19.93
C GLN A 19 18.62 -0.24 -18.84
N ALA A 20 19.85 0.30 -18.88
CA ALA A 20 20.88 0.07 -17.86
C ALA A 20 20.57 0.77 -16.53
N ALA A 21 19.98 1.97 -16.56
CA ALA A 21 19.48 2.68 -15.38
C ALA A 21 18.30 1.92 -14.77
N PHE A 22 17.41 1.37 -15.58
CA PHE A 22 16.35 0.47 -15.12
C PHE A 22 16.88 -0.90 -14.66
N LEU A 23 17.92 -1.42 -15.30
CA LEU A 23 18.65 -2.61 -14.84
C LEU A 23 19.40 -2.31 -13.54
N SER A 24 19.81 -1.06 -13.26
CA SER A 24 20.42 -0.70 -11.98
C SER A 24 19.42 -0.83 -10.82
N CYS A 25 18.13 -0.60 -11.06
CA CYS A 25 17.06 -0.99 -10.13
C CYS A 25 17.04 -2.52 -9.85
N SER A 26 17.48 -3.34 -10.81
CA SER A 26 17.65 -4.80 -10.67
C SER A 26 19.05 -5.23 -10.17
N CYS A 27 20.10 -4.44 -10.39
CA CYS A 27 21.47 -4.77 -10.04
C CYS A 27 21.78 -4.44 -8.57
N VAL A 28 21.20 -3.37 -8.03
CA VAL A 28 21.46 -2.90 -6.66
C VAL A 28 20.64 -3.70 -5.62
N SER A 29 19.41 -4.14 -5.97
CA SER A 29 18.66 -5.12 -5.16
C SER A 29 19.34 -6.50 -5.12
N GLY A 30 20.23 -6.79 -6.09
CA GLY A 30 20.99 -8.03 -6.16
C GLY A 30 22.42 -7.98 -5.62
N SER A 31 23.05 -6.82 -5.39
CA SER A 31 24.52 -6.72 -5.22
C SER A 31 25.07 -6.66 -3.79
N GLN A 32 24.28 -6.93 -2.74
CA GLN A 32 24.79 -7.02 -1.35
C GLN A 32 24.67 -8.43 -0.73
N ASN A 33 24.21 -9.44 -1.48
CA ASN A 33 24.12 -10.84 -1.00
C ASN A 33 25.45 -11.63 -1.06
N GLU A 34 26.60 -10.95 -1.11
CA GLU A 34 27.90 -11.64 -1.08
C GLU A 34 28.32 -11.94 0.36
N LYS A 35 28.15 -13.22 0.74
CA LYS A 35 28.60 -13.91 1.96
C LYS A 35 27.57 -14.14 3.09
N LEU A 36 26.42 -14.73 2.78
CA LEU A 36 25.76 -15.64 3.74
C LEU A 36 25.13 -16.82 2.97
N PRO A 37 25.43 -18.08 3.31
CA PRO A 37 24.59 -19.20 2.87
C PRO A 37 23.26 -19.06 3.62
N PHE A 38 22.13 -19.24 2.92
CA PHE A 38 20.78 -18.86 3.34
C PHE A 38 20.52 -17.35 3.28
N SER A 39 20.01 -16.91 2.12
CA SER A 39 19.20 -15.70 2.04
C SER A 39 18.10 -15.81 3.10
N ASN A 40 18.22 -15.09 4.22
CA ASN A 40 17.16 -15.06 5.22
C ASN A 40 16.00 -14.27 4.63
N PRO A 41 14.88 -14.91 4.27
CA PRO A 41 13.73 -14.22 3.69
C PRO A 41 13.01 -13.36 4.74
N ALA A 42 13.44 -13.37 6.00
CA ALA A 42 12.67 -13.00 7.18
C ALA A 42 12.15 -11.56 7.23
N ILE A 43 12.72 -10.55 6.58
CA ILE A 43 12.15 -9.18 6.72
C ILE A 43 10.96 -8.94 5.78
N TYR A 44 10.93 -9.57 4.61
CA TYR A 44 9.77 -9.54 3.72
C TYR A 44 8.85 -10.76 3.92
N ASN A 45 9.40 -11.91 4.36
CA ASN A 45 8.66 -13.07 4.83
C ASN A 45 8.22 -13.01 6.30
N SER A 46 8.52 -11.99 7.10
CA SER A 46 7.85 -11.79 8.41
C SER A 46 6.35 -11.47 8.22
N THR A 47 5.97 -11.03 7.02
CA THR A 47 4.58 -10.89 6.59
C THR A 47 4.03 -12.11 5.82
N ALA A 48 4.90 -13.01 5.34
CA ALA A 48 4.49 -14.36 4.98
C ALA A 48 4.17 -15.10 6.28
N VAL A 49 3.03 -15.79 6.37
CA VAL A 49 2.68 -16.53 7.57
C VAL A 49 3.77 -17.58 7.81
N PRO A 50 4.57 -17.50 8.90
CA PRO A 50 5.48 -18.57 9.23
C PRO A 50 4.64 -19.79 9.58
N GLY A 51 4.61 -20.79 8.69
CA GLY A 51 4.23 -22.16 9.04
C GLY A 51 2.74 -22.55 9.03
N LYS A 52 1.81 -21.77 8.46
CA LYS A 52 0.43 -22.27 8.24
C LYS A 52 0.25 -22.74 6.80
N SER A 53 0.12 -24.05 6.62
CA SER A 53 -0.29 -24.62 5.34
C SER A 53 -1.65 -24.04 4.93
N LEU A 54 -1.78 -23.62 3.67
CA LEU A 54 -3.07 -23.38 3.05
C LEU A 54 -3.95 -24.63 3.21
N ALA A 55 -5.25 -24.41 3.38
CA ALA A 55 -6.20 -25.50 3.49
C ALA A 55 -6.20 -26.33 2.20
N ASN A 56 -6.40 -27.64 2.32
CA ASN A 56 -6.73 -28.44 1.15
C ASN A 56 -8.17 -28.11 0.72
N ILE A 57 -8.30 -27.55 -0.49
CA ILE A 57 -9.58 -27.12 -1.06
C ILE A 57 -10.05 -28.02 -2.21
N GLU A 58 -9.36 -29.14 -2.49
CA GLU A 58 -9.67 -30.01 -3.64
C GLU A 58 -11.13 -30.49 -3.62
N ASP A 59 -11.67 -30.86 -2.46
CA ASP A 59 -13.04 -31.38 -2.37
C ASP A 59 -14.11 -30.30 -2.61
N THR A 60 -13.83 -29.04 -2.25
CA THR A 60 -14.76 -27.92 -2.47
C THR A 60 -14.56 -27.25 -3.83
N GLU A 61 -13.40 -27.38 -4.46
CA GLU A 61 -13.07 -26.67 -5.71
C GLU A 61 -13.08 -27.58 -6.95
N SER A 62 -13.16 -28.90 -6.79
CA SER A 62 -13.25 -29.85 -7.92
C SER A 62 -14.67 -29.94 -8.52
N VAL A 63 -15.26 -28.79 -8.88
CA VAL A 63 -16.66 -28.70 -9.33
C VAL A 63 -16.94 -29.41 -10.65
N ASN A 64 -15.92 -29.66 -11.46
CA ASN A 64 -16.06 -30.42 -12.70
C ASN A 64 -15.97 -31.94 -12.47
N GLY A 65 -15.70 -32.37 -11.23
CA GLY A 65 -15.34 -33.74 -10.85
C GLY A 65 -13.81 -33.92 -10.70
N LYS A 66 -13.38 -35.00 -10.04
CA LYS A 66 -11.95 -35.36 -9.92
C LYS A 66 -11.47 -35.98 -11.23
N LEU A 67 -10.42 -35.42 -11.84
CA LEU A 67 -9.90 -35.81 -13.16
C LEU A 67 -11.00 -35.84 -14.24
N PRO A 68 -11.68 -34.71 -14.50
CA PRO A 68 -12.90 -34.69 -15.29
C PRO A 68 -12.68 -34.93 -16.78
N GLU A 69 -13.72 -35.35 -17.50
CA GLU A 69 -13.68 -35.46 -18.96
C GLU A 69 -13.44 -34.10 -19.62
N HIS A 70 -13.98 -33.01 -19.04
CA HIS A 70 -13.73 -31.64 -19.45
C HIS A 70 -13.75 -30.69 -18.24
N VAL A 71 -12.93 -29.65 -18.28
CA VAL A 71 -13.04 -28.51 -17.36
C VAL A 71 -13.98 -27.47 -17.99
N TYR A 72 -15.22 -27.40 -17.52
CA TYR A 72 -16.25 -26.47 -18.00
C TYR A 72 -16.20 -25.12 -17.28
N VAL A 73 -15.91 -25.14 -15.97
CA VAL A 73 -15.82 -23.94 -15.14
C VAL A 73 -14.47 -23.94 -14.44
N ALA A 74 -13.66 -22.91 -14.64
CA ALA A 74 -12.40 -22.77 -13.92
C ALA A 74 -12.65 -22.48 -12.43
N THR A 75 -11.86 -23.09 -11.57
CA THR A 75 -11.87 -22.97 -10.11
C THR A 75 -10.44 -22.85 -9.59
N LEU A 76 -10.26 -22.77 -8.27
CA LEU A 76 -8.91 -22.70 -7.71
C LEU A 76 -8.11 -23.99 -7.91
N THR A 77 -8.74 -25.11 -8.25
CA THR A 77 -8.05 -26.39 -8.49
C THR A 77 -8.20 -26.91 -9.91
N GLN A 78 -8.97 -26.26 -10.78
CA GLN A 78 -9.24 -26.73 -12.15
C GLN A 78 -9.23 -25.55 -13.11
N THR A 79 -8.47 -25.62 -14.20
CA THR A 79 -8.40 -24.52 -15.17
C THR A 79 -8.10 -25.03 -16.57
N PHE A 80 -8.15 -24.15 -17.57
CA PHE A 80 -7.80 -24.46 -18.95
C PHE A 80 -7.23 -23.22 -19.64
N ALA A 81 -6.25 -23.42 -20.52
CA ALA A 81 -5.67 -22.38 -21.35
C ALA A 81 -4.89 -23.00 -22.52
N HIS A 82 -4.81 -22.29 -23.65
CA HIS A 82 -4.00 -22.67 -24.80
C HIS A 82 -4.13 -24.13 -25.30
N GLY A 83 -5.34 -24.70 -25.28
CA GLY A 83 -5.57 -26.09 -25.70
C GLY A 83 -5.12 -27.15 -24.69
N TYR A 84 -4.91 -26.76 -23.43
CA TYR A 84 -4.67 -27.64 -22.30
C TYR A 84 -5.73 -27.43 -21.23
N GLU A 85 -6.07 -28.51 -20.54
CA GLU A 85 -6.85 -28.51 -19.31
C GLU A 85 -5.94 -28.99 -18.16
N PHE A 86 -6.11 -28.40 -16.99
CA PHE A 86 -5.32 -28.66 -15.79
C PHE A 86 -6.23 -28.90 -14.60
N CYS A 87 -5.83 -29.80 -13.71
CA CYS A 87 -6.43 -29.91 -12.39
C CYS A 87 -5.42 -30.32 -11.32
N VAL A 88 -5.65 -29.93 -10.08
CA VAL A 88 -4.90 -30.40 -8.92
C VAL A 88 -5.55 -31.70 -8.42
N SER A 89 -4.73 -32.72 -8.20
CA SER A 89 -5.16 -34.00 -7.62
C SER A 89 -4.07 -34.55 -6.72
N GLY A 90 -4.37 -34.71 -5.43
CA GLY A 90 -3.40 -35.19 -4.44
C GLY A 90 -2.17 -34.28 -4.33
N GLY A 91 -2.39 -32.96 -4.41
CA GLY A 91 -1.32 -31.97 -4.33
C GLY A 91 -0.43 -31.87 -5.58
N ARG A 92 -0.85 -32.44 -6.72
CA ARG A 92 -0.09 -32.44 -7.98
C ARG A 92 -0.91 -31.92 -9.13
N ILE A 93 -0.27 -31.18 -10.02
CA ILE A 93 -0.87 -30.67 -11.27
C ILE A 93 -0.93 -31.82 -12.27
N MET A 94 -2.14 -32.16 -12.67
CA MET A 94 -2.47 -33.02 -13.78
C MET A 94 -2.74 -32.15 -15.01
N MET A 95 -2.32 -32.61 -16.18
CA MET A 95 -2.56 -31.95 -17.46
C MET A 95 -3.24 -32.93 -18.40
N LYS A 96 -4.11 -32.40 -19.24
CA LYS A 96 -4.71 -33.10 -20.37
C LYS A 96 -4.73 -32.16 -21.56
N LYS A 97 -4.43 -32.68 -22.75
CA LYS A 97 -4.59 -31.90 -23.99
C LYS A 97 -6.07 -31.82 -24.34
N LYS A 98 -6.49 -30.71 -24.97
CA LYS A 98 -7.84 -30.57 -25.51
C LYS A 98 -8.17 -31.79 -26.39
N ASN A 99 -9.35 -32.37 -26.17
CA ASN A 99 -9.86 -33.58 -26.83
C ASN A 99 -9.14 -34.91 -26.48
N SER A 100 -8.24 -34.92 -25.50
CA SER A 100 -7.77 -36.17 -24.90
C SER A 100 -8.65 -36.54 -23.71
N SER A 101 -8.80 -37.84 -23.42
CA SER A 101 -9.47 -38.35 -22.22
C SER A 101 -8.50 -38.75 -21.10
N SER A 102 -7.19 -38.72 -21.35
CA SER A 102 -6.18 -39.21 -20.42
C SER A 102 -5.47 -38.06 -19.70
N TRP A 103 -5.62 -38.03 -18.38
CA TRP A 103 -4.87 -37.13 -17.50
C TRP A 103 -3.49 -37.70 -17.21
N GLU A 104 -2.45 -36.85 -17.32
CA GLU A 104 -1.07 -37.20 -16.99
C GLU A 104 -0.48 -36.19 -16.00
N LEU A 105 0.53 -36.61 -15.23
CA LEU A 105 1.28 -35.69 -14.38
C LEU A 105 1.94 -34.62 -15.25
N PHE A 106 1.67 -33.36 -14.97
CA PHE A 106 2.26 -32.26 -15.72
C PHE A 106 3.78 -32.29 -15.57
N GLN A 107 4.49 -32.35 -16.70
CA GLN A 107 5.94 -32.54 -16.75
C GLN A 107 6.44 -33.75 -15.95
N LYS A 108 5.66 -34.84 -15.90
CA LYS A 108 5.95 -36.12 -15.23
C LYS A 108 5.93 -36.11 -13.70
N THR A 109 6.07 -34.95 -13.05
CA THR A 109 6.08 -34.83 -11.58
C THR A 109 4.78 -34.26 -11.02
N GLY A 110 4.09 -33.42 -11.80
CA GLY A 110 2.97 -32.59 -11.36
C GLY A 110 3.36 -31.50 -10.36
N LEU A 111 4.66 -31.30 -10.11
CA LEU A 111 5.19 -30.28 -9.18
C LEU A 111 6.13 -29.34 -9.95
N PRO A 112 6.09 -28.02 -9.69
CA PRO A 112 7.09 -27.09 -10.19
C PRO A 112 8.51 -27.54 -9.85
N PHE A 113 9.44 -27.40 -10.79
CA PHE A 113 10.86 -27.68 -10.55
C PHE A 113 11.74 -26.78 -11.40
N SER A 114 12.90 -26.39 -10.87
CA SER A 114 13.88 -25.62 -11.62
C SER A 114 14.68 -26.51 -12.57
N LYS A 115 14.77 -26.12 -13.84
CA LYS A 115 15.73 -26.66 -14.82
C LYS A 115 17.10 -25.96 -14.75
N LYS A 116 17.22 -24.90 -13.95
CA LYS A 116 18.43 -24.08 -13.86
C LYS A 116 19.42 -24.69 -12.88
N LEU A 117 20.70 -24.30 -13.00
CA LEU A 117 21.73 -24.69 -12.03
C LEU A 117 21.50 -23.95 -10.70
N GLN A 118 21.79 -24.64 -9.59
CA GLN A 118 21.76 -24.09 -8.24
C GLN A 118 22.94 -23.12 -8.05
N LEU A 119 22.75 -21.89 -8.52
CA LEU A 119 23.71 -20.79 -8.40
C LEU A 119 22.97 -19.55 -7.89
N PRO A 120 23.65 -18.64 -7.17
CA PRO A 120 23.05 -17.36 -6.79
C PRO A 120 22.48 -16.62 -8.01
N LYS A 121 21.30 -16.00 -7.85
CA LYS A 121 20.64 -15.16 -8.87
C LYS A 121 20.16 -15.89 -10.14
N THR A 122 20.18 -17.22 -10.19
CA THR A 122 19.64 -17.94 -11.35
C THR A 122 18.13 -18.14 -11.31
N GLY A 123 17.48 -17.94 -10.16
CA GLY A 123 16.08 -18.34 -9.96
C GLY A 123 15.92 -19.84 -9.83
N TRP A 124 16.93 -20.48 -9.25
CA TRP A 124 16.81 -21.86 -8.81
C TRP A 124 15.93 -21.95 -7.56
N PHE A 125 15.12 -23.01 -7.49
CA PHE A 125 14.25 -23.31 -6.36
C PHE A 125 14.06 -24.82 -6.24
N LEU A 126 13.77 -25.28 -5.02
CA LEU A 126 13.39 -26.66 -4.73
C LEU A 126 11.93 -26.90 -5.13
N PRO A 127 11.59 -28.08 -5.67
CA PRO A 127 10.20 -28.45 -5.86
C PRO A 127 9.40 -28.32 -4.55
N PRO A 128 8.17 -27.80 -4.59
CA PRO A 128 7.32 -27.74 -3.40
C PRO A 128 6.82 -29.13 -3.01
N GLU A 129 6.30 -29.25 -1.79
CA GLU A 129 5.70 -30.50 -1.30
C GLU A 129 4.39 -30.83 -2.02
N SER A 130 3.55 -29.81 -2.22
CA SER A 130 2.26 -29.93 -2.87
C SER A 130 1.82 -28.60 -3.50
N ILE A 131 0.99 -28.69 -4.52
CA ILE A 131 0.27 -27.56 -5.13
C ILE A 131 -1.17 -27.58 -4.61
N THR A 132 -1.68 -26.42 -4.22
CA THR A 132 -3.04 -26.26 -3.68
C THR A 132 -3.94 -25.47 -4.61
N GLU A 133 -3.40 -24.48 -5.31
CA GLU A 133 -4.18 -23.59 -6.17
C GLU A 133 -3.51 -23.39 -7.53
N ILE A 134 -4.29 -23.34 -8.61
CA ILE A 134 -3.84 -23.07 -9.97
C ILE A 134 -4.79 -22.10 -10.68
N ALA A 135 -4.25 -21.29 -11.59
CA ALA A 135 -5.03 -20.54 -12.56
C ALA A 135 -4.22 -20.41 -13.85
N ALA A 136 -4.91 -20.33 -14.98
CA ALA A 136 -4.28 -20.19 -16.27
C ALA A 136 -5.08 -19.20 -17.12
N ASP A 137 -4.39 -18.34 -17.85
CA ASP A 137 -5.00 -17.46 -18.83
C ASP A 137 -4.04 -17.23 -19.99
N ASP A 138 -4.59 -17.12 -21.19
CA ASP A 138 -3.89 -17.09 -22.47
C ASP A 138 -2.77 -18.15 -22.57
N ASP A 139 -1.52 -17.74 -22.30
CA ASP A 139 -0.32 -18.51 -22.50
C ASP A 139 0.45 -18.84 -21.21
N THR A 140 -0.15 -18.59 -20.04
CA THR A 140 0.55 -18.68 -18.75
C THR A 140 -0.28 -19.50 -17.75
N LEU A 141 0.38 -20.48 -17.10
CA LEU A 141 -0.13 -21.21 -15.95
C LEU A 141 0.58 -20.71 -14.68
N LEU A 142 -0.21 -20.35 -13.68
CA LEU A 142 0.24 -19.97 -12.34
C LEU A 142 -0.17 -21.05 -11.34
N ALA A 143 0.69 -21.31 -10.36
CA ALA A 143 0.43 -22.28 -9.29
C ALA A 143 0.90 -21.72 -7.95
N PHE A 144 0.10 -21.92 -6.90
CA PHE A 144 0.50 -21.72 -5.52
C PHE A 144 0.68 -23.05 -4.82
N ASP A 145 1.75 -23.17 -4.04
CA ASP A 145 1.95 -24.31 -3.15
C ASP A 145 1.20 -24.18 -1.83
N ASN A 146 1.31 -25.20 -0.99
CA ASN A 146 0.72 -25.21 0.36
C ASN A 146 1.23 -24.09 1.28
N PHE A 147 2.28 -23.35 0.94
CA PHE A 147 2.75 -22.19 1.69
C PHE A 147 2.40 -20.87 0.98
N GLY A 148 1.55 -20.90 -0.05
CA GLY A 148 1.15 -19.72 -0.78
C GLY A 148 2.27 -19.12 -1.63
N ARG A 149 3.32 -19.86 -1.96
CA ARG A 149 4.41 -19.39 -2.84
C ARG A 149 4.05 -19.63 -4.29
N MET A 150 4.18 -18.59 -5.13
CA MET A 150 3.79 -18.66 -6.53
C MET A 150 4.88 -19.25 -7.43
N TYR A 151 4.45 -20.01 -8.43
CA TYR A 151 5.27 -20.48 -9.55
C TYR A 151 4.59 -20.13 -10.87
N VAL A 152 5.39 -19.79 -11.87
CA VAL A 152 4.95 -19.34 -13.20
C VAL A 152 5.44 -20.34 -14.25
N CYS A 153 4.57 -20.77 -15.16
CA CYS A 153 4.89 -21.67 -16.26
C CYS A 153 4.30 -21.17 -17.58
N PRO A 154 5.12 -20.72 -18.54
CA PRO A 154 4.67 -20.40 -19.89
C PRO A 154 4.19 -21.67 -20.62
N LEU A 155 3.00 -21.63 -21.19
CA LEU A 155 2.39 -22.69 -22.00
C LEU A 155 2.82 -22.63 -23.46
N VAL A 156 3.32 -21.48 -23.90
CA VAL A 156 3.90 -21.24 -25.22
C VAL A 156 5.32 -20.74 -25.11
N LYS A 157 6.07 -20.88 -26.20
CA LYS A 157 7.38 -20.25 -26.31
C LYS A 157 7.16 -18.81 -26.75
N ASN A 158 7.69 -17.86 -25.98
CA ASN A 158 7.72 -16.45 -26.38
C ASN A 158 9.17 -15.97 -26.53
N ARG A 159 9.40 -14.67 -26.69
CA ARG A 159 10.75 -14.10 -26.88
C ARG A 159 11.65 -14.30 -25.66
N PHE A 160 11.11 -14.24 -24.46
CA PHE A 160 11.84 -14.24 -23.19
C PHE A 160 11.74 -15.57 -22.45
N ASP A 161 10.59 -16.24 -22.57
CA ASP A 161 10.26 -17.41 -21.79
C ASP A 161 10.16 -18.67 -22.66
N LYS A 162 10.65 -19.76 -22.08
CA LYS A 162 10.61 -21.08 -22.70
C LYS A 162 9.32 -21.79 -22.30
N LYS A 163 8.69 -22.43 -23.29
CA LYS A 163 7.53 -23.30 -23.07
C LYS A 163 7.85 -24.36 -22.02
N PHE A 164 6.96 -24.52 -21.06
CA PHE A 164 7.02 -25.51 -19.99
C PHE A 164 8.34 -25.44 -19.22
N GLU A 165 8.74 -24.25 -18.83
CA GLU A 165 9.85 -24.02 -17.91
C GLU A 165 9.33 -23.23 -16.71
N TRP A 166 9.35 -23.85 -15.53
CA TRP A 166 8.91 -23.20 -14.31
C TRP A 166 9.90 -22.14 -13.86
N SER A 167 9.36 -21.05 -13.33
CA SER A 167 10.08 -20.03 -12.58
C SER A 167 9.36 -19.76 -11.26
N CYS A 168 10.12 -19.43 -10.22
CA CYS A 168 9.60 -18.87 -8.98
C CYS A 168 9.58 -17.33 -9.01
N TYR A 169 10.00 -16.69 -10.09
CA TYR A 169 10.09 -15.24 -10.17
C TYR A 169 8.87 -14.62 -10.83
N PHE A 170 8.41 -13.52 -10.26
CA PHE A 170 7.35 -12.68 -10.76
C PHE A 170 7.67 -11.20 -10.49
N GLY A 171 7.01 -10.30 -11.22
CA GLY A 171 7.19 -8.86 -11.03
C GLY A 171 8.53 -8.29 -11.50
N TRP A 172 8.66 -6.97 -11.40
CA TRP A 172 9.81 -6.17 -11.79
C TRP A 172 9.91 -4.93 -10.87
N PRO A 173 11.12 -4.42 -10.52
CA PRO A 173 12.45 -4.76 -11.04
C PRO A 173 13.18 -5.91 -10.32
N ALA A 174 12.79 -6.26 -9.10
CA ALA A 174 13.54 -7.21 -8.28
C ALA A 174 13.37 -8.67 -8.74
N LYS A 175 12.26 -8.99 -9.44
CA LYS A 175 11.91 -10.36 -9.86
C LYS A 175 11.95 -11.33 -8.70
N GLU A 176 11.10 -11.09 -7.70
CA GLU A 176 11.02 -11.91 -6.49
C GLU A 176 9.91 -12.95 -6.61
N GLN A 177 9.83 -13.86 -5.64
CA GLN A 177 8.73 -14.80 -5.57
C GLN A 177 7.54 -14.13 -4.88
N LEU A 178 6.39 -14.07 -5.57
CA LEU A 178 5.15 -13.63 -4.94
C LEU A 178 4.71 -14.69 -3.92
N VAL A 179 4.43 -14.25 -2.70
CA VAL A 179 3.91 -15.09 -1.62
C VAL A 179 2.60 -14.50 -1.12
N GLN A 180 1.57 -15.33 -0.97
CA GLN A 180 0.32 -14.92 -0.35
C GLN A 180 0.56 -14.52 1.10
N ASN A 181 0.19 -13.29 1.44
CA ASN A 181 0.33 -12.73 2.79
C ASN A 181 -1.04 -12.61 3.47
N ARG A 182 -1.08 -12.06 4.69
CA ARG A 182 -2.31 -11.94 5.49
C ARG A 182 -3.43 -11.13 4.84
N LEU A 183 -3.13 -10.24 3.89
CA LEU A 183 -4.15 -9.47 3.17
C LEU A 183 -5.04 -10.39 2.32
N VAL A 184 -4.52 -11.56 1.92
CA VAL A 184 -5.18 -12.46 0.97
C VAL A 184 -5.22 -13.92 1.44
N GLU A 185 -4.71 -14.26 2.62
CA GLU A 185 -4.70 -15.65 3.12
C GLU A 185 -6.11 -16.25 3.23
N SER A 186 -7.10 -15.41 3.59
CA SER A 186 -8.51 -15.77 3.75
C SER A 186 -9.35 -15.23 2.58
N LYS A 187 -8.74 -15.07 1.41
CA LYS A 187 -9.39 -14.63 0.16
C LYS A 187 -10.64 -15.45 -0.15
N ARG A 188 -11.60 -14.82 -0.83
CA ARG A 188 -12.77 -15.50 -1.39
C ARG A 188 -12.45 -16.22 -2.71
N GLY A 189 -11.48 -15.69 -3.44
CA GLY A 189 -10.98 -16.24 -4.69
C GLY A 189 -9.79 -15.44 -5.19
N TRP A 190 -9.11 -15.98 -6.20
CA TRP A 190 -8.10 -15.26 -6.97
C TRP A 190 -8.17 -15.67 -8.43
N ALA A 191 -7.64 -14.84 -9.30
CA ALA A 191 -7.63 -15.09 -10.74
C ALA A 191 -6.39 -14.47 -11.39
N THR A 192 -6.11 -14.88 -12.61
CA THR A 192 -5.05 -14.29 -13.44
C THR A 192 -5.63 -13.77 -14.75
N GLY A 193 -5.15 -12.62 -15.22
CA GLY A 193 -5.50 -12.05 -16.51
C GLY A 193 -4.25 -11.75 -17.32
N THR A 194 -4.16 -12.27 -18.54
CA THR A 194 -3.02 -12.12 -19.44
C THR A 194 -3.42 -11.42 -20.73
N ARG A 195 -2.90 -10.20 -20.92
CA ARG A 195 -3.11 -9.37 -22.12
C ARG A 195 -1.90 -9.50 -23.04
N ARG A 196 -2.02 -10.36 -24.05
CA ARG A 196 -0.94 -10.74 -24.99
C ARG A 196 -1.46 -10.87 -26.43
N GLY A 197 -0.72 -11.56 -27.29
CA GLY A 197 -0.96 -11.65 -28.73
C GLY A 197 -2.35 -12.16 -29.14
N ASN A 198 -3.00 -13.01 -28.34
CA ASN A 198 -4.31 -13.56 -28.69
C ASN A 198 -5.45 -12.54 -28.61
N ILE A 199 -5.37 -11.60 -27.66
CA ILE A 199 -6.36 -10.52 -27.55
C ILE A 199 -6.08 -9.37 -28.53
N GLU A 200 -4.82 -9.24 -28.96
CA GLU A 200 -4.25 -8.31 -29.95
C GLU A 200 -4.37 -6.81 -29.61
N TRP A 201 -5.51 -6.34 -29.12
CA TRP A 201 -5.69 -4.98 -28.66
C TRP A 201 -6.65 -4.89 -27.49
N TYR A 202 -6.59 -3.75 -26.81
CA TYR A 202 -7.68 -3.30 -25.94
C TYR A 202 -8.28 -2.02 -26.52
N THR A 203 -9.51 -1.71 -26.17
CA THR A 203 -10.19 -0.45 -26.56
C THR A 203 -10.34 0.42 -25.33
N ASP A 204 -9.95 1.69 -25.42
CA ASP A 204 -10.11 2.65 -24.33
C ASP A 204 -11.55 3.19 -24.22
N ARG A 205 -11.81 3.98 -23.18
CA ARG A 205 -13.12 4.59 -22.94
C ARG A 205 -13.64 5.49 -24.08
N PHE A 206 -12.77 5.95 -24.96
CA PHE A 206 -13.10 6.84 -26.09
C PHE A 206 -13.28 6.05 -27.40
N GLY A 207 -13.18 4.72 -27.35
CA GLY A 207 -13.32 3.84 -28.50
C GLY A 207 -12.04 3.70 -29.31
N ASN A 208 -10.88 4.11 -28.79
CA ASN A 208 -9.60 3.94 -29.47
C ASN A 208 -9.03 2.55 -29.19
N GLU A 209 -8.67 1.83 -30.24
CA GLU A 209 -7.99 0.55 -30.13
C GLU A 209 -6.48 0.72 -29.95
N HIS A 210 -5.89 0.00 -29.01
CA HIS A 210 -4.46 0.03 -28.69
C HIS A 210 -3.87 -1.38 -28.67
N HIS A 211 -2.88 -1.59 -29.53
CA HIS A 211 -2.16 -2.86 -29.64
C HIS A 211 -1.55 -3.27 -28.30
N TRP A 212 -1.57 -4.56 -27.98
CA TRP A 212 -1.06 -5.16 -26.73
C TRP A 212 0.43 -4.92 -26.44
N GLY A 213 1.16 -4.38 -27.41
CA GLY A 213 2.58 -4.03 -27.30
C GLY A 213 3.54 -5.20 -27.54
N THR A 214 4.72 -5.16 -26.92
CA THR A 214 5.80 -6.15 -27.08
C THR A 214 6.01 -7.06 -25.88
N MET A 215 5.58 -6.63 -24.70
CA MET A 215 5.79 -7.38 -23.45
C MET A 215 4.50 -8.01 -22.94
N GLY A 216 3.34 -7.42 -23.25
CA GLY A 216 2.07 -7.79 -22.64
C GLY A 216 2.12 -7.63 -21.12
N VAL A 217 1.05 -8.03 -20.45
CA VAL A 217 0.99 -8.05 -19.00
C VAL A 217 0.29 -9.31 -18.53
N THR A 218 0.82 -9.92 -17.46
CA THR A 218 0.15 -10.96 -16.69
C THR A 218 -0.10 -10.39 -15.31
N THR A 219 -1.36 -10.28 -14.92
CA THR A 219 -1.80 -9.70 -13.65
C THR A 219 -2.48 -10.75 -12.79
N VAL A 220 -2.17 -10.77 -11.50
CA VAL A 220 -2.78 -11.64 -10.50
C VAL A 220 -3.68 -10.81 -9.60
N TYR A 221 -4.93 -11.23 -9.46
CA TYR A 221 -5.97 -10.54 -8.68
C TYR A 221 -6.44 -11.41 -7.53
N PHE A 222 -6.61 -10.83 -6.35
CA PHE A 222 -7.10 -11.48 -5.15
C PHE A 222 -8.32 -10.73 -4.61
N LEU A 223 -9.44 -11.44 -4.46
CA LEU A 223 -10.61 -10.89 -3.78
C LEU A 223 -10.48 -11.19 -2.28
N THR A 224 -10.36 -10.15 -1.46
CA THR A 224 -10.12 -10.32 -0.02
C THR A 224 -11.32 -10.94 0.69
N LYS A 225 -11.12 -11.35 1.95
CA LYS A 225 -12.15 -12.00 2.78
C LYS A 225 -13.46 -11.21 2.85
N ASN A 226 -13.39 -9.88 2.89
CA ASN A 226 -14.59 -9.05 3.00
C ASN A 226 -15.40 -9.00 1.69
N GLY A 227 -14.80 -9.33 0.53
CA GLY A 227 -15.45 -9.30 -0.78
C GLY A 227 -15.57 -7.91 -1.41
N GLN A 228 -15.04 -6.87 -0.79
CA GLN A 228 -15.14 -5.47 -1.23
C GLN A 228 -13.84 -4.92 -1.79
N GLU A 229 -12.71 -5.59 -1.54
CA GLU A 229 -11.39 -5.16 -1.95
C GLU A 229 -10.73 -6.19 -2.86
N ILE A 230 -10.08 -5.69 -3.93
CA ILE A 230 -9.31 -6.50 -4.86
C ILE A 230 -7.85 -6.07 -4.77
N ARG A 231 -7.00 -6.97 -4.24
CA ARG A 231 -5.54 -6.80 -4.17
C ARG A 231 -4.92 -7.35 -5.46
N PHE A 232 -3.89 -6.71 -6.00
CA PHE A 232 -3.28 -7.19 -7.23
C PHE A 232 -1.80 -6.84 -7.37
N THR A 233 -1.12 -7.58 -8.25
CA THR A 233 0.19 -7.24 -8.81
C THR A 233 0.31 -7.82 -10.20
N ASP A 234 1.30 -7.35 -10.97
CA ASP A 234 1.57 -7.84 -12.32
C ASP A 234 3.06 -8.00 -12.60
N SER A 235 3.37 -8.51 -13.78
CA SER A 235 4.75 -8.76 -14.23
C SER A 235 5.65 -7.51 -14.31
N GLY A 236 5.10 -6.30 -14.34
CA GLY A 236 5.79 -5.01 -14.38
C GLY A 236 5.88 -4.29 -13.01
N LEU A 237 5.30 -4.87 -11.96
CA LEU A 237 5.25 -4.33 -10.61
C LEU A 237 6.12 -5.12 -9.63
N PRO A 238 6.49 -4.57 -8.47
CA PRO A 238 7.04 -5.35 -7.37
C PRO A 238 6.13 -6.55 -7.04
N ALA A 239 6.73 -7.68 -6.69
CA ALA A 239 6.01 -8.91 -6.37
C ALA A 239 5.37 -8.87 -4.96
N ASP A 240 4.58 -7.83 -4.69
CA ASP A 240 3.84 -7.62 -3.45
C ASP A 240 2.32 -7.53 -3.71
N LEU A 241 1.54 -7.24 -2.67
CA LEU A 241 0.08 -7.08 -2.75
C LEU A 241 -0.38 -5.71 -2.23
N SER A 242 0.49 -4.71 -2.36
CA SER A 242 0.27 -3.34 -1.85
C SER A 242 -0.80 -2.56 -2.63
N LYS A 243 -1.11 -3.00 -3.84
CA LYS A 243 -2.00 -2.30 -4.77
C LYS A 243 -3.41 -2.85 -4.73
N THR A 244 -4.37 -1.96 -4.94
CA THR A 244 -5.80 -2.25 -4.86
C THR A 244 -6.59 -1.65 -6.02
N ILE A 245 -7.62 -2.36 -6.45
CA ILE A 245 -8.61 -1.89 -7.43
C ILE A 245 -9.90 -1.53 -6.70
N LEU A 246 -10.52 -0.40 -7.07
CA LEU A 246 -11.83 -0.02 -6.53
C LEU A 246 -12.91 -0.99 -7.04
N GLY A 247 -13.61 -1.65 -6.11
CA GLY A 247 -14.74 -2.52 -6.43
C GLY A 247 -15.98 -1.76 -6.93
N PRO A 248 -16.99 -2.46 -7.48
CA PRO A 248 -18.22 -1.84 -7.97
C PRO A 248 -18.93 -1.00 -6.90
N GLU A 249 -19.68 0.00 -7.35
CA GLU A 249 -20.46 0.89 -6.47
C GLU A 249 -19.58 1.58 -5.43
N ARG A 250 -18.39 2.04 -5.84
CA ARG A 250 -17.36 2.65 -4.97
C ARG A 250 -16.98 1.75 -3.79
N GLY A 251 -16.82 0.46 -4.08
CA GLY A 251 -16.42 -0.55 -3.11
C GLY A 251 -17.54 -1.03 -2.19
N SER A 252 -18.79 -0.57 -2.30
CA SER A 252 -19.87 -1.13 -1.46
C SER A 252 -20.35 -2.51 -1.92
N PHE A 253 -20.07 -2.91 -3.15
CA PHE A 253 -20.44 -4.24 -3.64
C PHE A 253 -19.61 -5.33 -2.95
N THR A 254 -20.28 -6.31 -2.36
CA THR A 254 -19.64 -7.46 -1.71
C THR A 254 -19.67 -8.67 -2.63
N ALA A 255 -18.58 -8.90 -3.36
CA ALA A 255 -18.43 -10.05 -4.22
C ALA A 255 -18.17 -11.33 -3.40
N GLU A 256 -18.72 -12.45 -3.87
CA GLU A 256 -18.50 -13.79 -3.34
C GLU A 256 -17.38 -14.53 -4.07
N ASN A 257 -17.08 -14.15 -5.30
CA ASN A 257 -16.00 -14.75 -6.08
C ASN A 257 -15.49 -13.80 -7.18
N ILE A 258 -14.31 -14.11 -7.72
CA ILE A 258 -13.64 -13.39 -8.81
C ILE A 258 -13.13 -14.37 -9.86
N SER A 259 -13.26 -14.00 -11.13
CA SER A 259 -12.57 -14.64 -12.26
C SER A 259 -11.99 -13.55 -13.15
N ALA A 260 -10.93 -13.85 -13.91
CA ALA A 260 -10.30 -12.87 -14.79
C ALA A 260 -9.77 -13.53 -16.06
N SER A 261 -9.77 -12.80 -17.17
CA SER A 261 -9.10 -13.18 -18.41
C SER A 261 -8.85 -11.94 -19.27
N GLY A 262 -7.66 -11.81 -19.86
CA GLY A 262 -7.29 -10.64 -20.67
C GLY A 262 -7.42 -9.30 -19.95
N SER A 263 -7.01 -9.26 -18.66
CA SER A 263 -7.21 -8.11 -17.74
C SER A 263 -8.67 -7.72 -17.50
N THR A 264 -9.64 -8.55 -17.88
CA THR A 264 -11.06 -8.31 -17.59
C THR A 264 -11.51 -9.15 -16.41
N LEU A 265 -11.90 -8.47 -15.33
CA LEU A 265 -12.42 -9.07 -14.12
C LEU A 265 -13.90 -9.39 -14.30
N PHE A 266 -14.36 -10.45 -13.65
CA PHE A 266 -15.75 -10.88 -13.53
C PHE A 266 -16.03 -11.19 -12.06
N LEU A 267 -17.05 -10.54 -11.50
CA LEU A 267 -17.47 -10.67 -10.11
C LEU A 267 -18.93 -11.12 -10.03
N ILE A 268 -19.27 -11.82 -8.96
CA ILE A 268 -20.65 -12.18 -8.60
C ILE A 268 -20.87 -12.02 -7.10
N ASP A 269 -22.06 -11.60 -6.66
CA ASP A 269 -22.47 -11.60 -5.25
C ASP A 269 -23.50 -12.69 -4.92
N LYS A 270 -23.92 -12.77 -3.65
CA LYS A 270 -24.97 -13.71 -3.20
C LYS A 270 -26.34 -13.47 -3.82
N SER A 271 -26.59 -12.30 -4.40
CA SER A 271 -27.86 -12.05 -5.09
C SER A 271 -27.86 -12.60 -6.52
N GLY A 272 -26.70 -12.99 -7.04
CA GLY A 272 -26.46 -13.30 -8.45
C GLY A 272 -26.19 -12.07 -9.31
N THR A 273 -26.05 -10.88 -8.70
CA THR A 273 -25.66 -9.66 -9.40
C THR A 273 -24.20 -9.80 -9.82
N MET A 274 -23.92 -9.38 -11.05
CA MET A 274 -22.64 -9.60 -11.70
C MET A 274 -22.07 -8.30 -12.27
N TYR A 275 -20.74 -8.18 -12.20
CA TYR A 275 -20.01 -7.03 -12.74
C TYR A 275 -18.79 -7.48 -13.53
N THR A 276 -18.45 -6.74 -14.58
CA THR A 276 -17.19 -6.91 -15.33
C THR A 276 -16.47 -5.58 -15.53
N ARG A 277 -15.14 -5.60 -15.59
CA ARG A 277 -14.32 -4.40 -15.89
C ARG A 277 -12.97 -4.81 -16.48
N LEU A 278 -12.52 -4.18 -17.56
CA LEU A 278 -11.13 -4.31 -18.02
C LEU A 278 -10.26 -3.35 -17.22
N ILE A 279 -9.35 -3.90 -16.42
CA ILE A 279 -8.46 -3.09 -15.59
C ILE A 279 -7.19 -3.86 -15.23
N ASP A 280 -6.04 -3.25 -15.53
CA ASP A 280 -4.69 -3.60 -15.09
C ASP A 280 -3.91 -2.30 -14.82
N PHE A 281 -2.67 -2.39 -14.34
CA PHE A 281 -1.88 -1.22 -13.95
C PHE A 281 -1.64 -0.24 -15.13
N ASP A 282 -1.47 -0.79 -16.33
CA ASP A 282 -1.29 -0.02 -17.56
C ASP A 282 -2.58 0.75 -17.93
N THR A 283 -3.71 0.06 -17.98
CA THR A 283 -4.99 0.60 -18.45
C THR A 283 -5.64 1.57 -17.45
N MET A 284 -5.33 1.45 -16.15
CA MET A 284 -5.81 2.39 -15.14
C MET A 284 -5.06 3.73 -15.11
N GLY A 285 -3.95 3.87 -15.86
CA GLY A 285 -3.21 5.14 -15.95
C GLY A 285 -1.99 5.26 -15.05
N CYS A 286 -1.62 4.19 -14.33
CA CYS A 286 -0.56 4.25 -13.32
C CYS A 286 0.86 4.08 -13.88
N ASP A 287 1.00 3.86 -15.20
CA ASP A 287 2.28 3.60 -15.85
C ASP A 287 2.67 4.64 -16.95
N PRO A 288 2.83 5.93 -16.58
CA PRO A 288 3.16 6.97 -17.55
C PRO A 288 4.62 6.97 -18.01
N MET A 289 5.44 6.03 -17.52
CA MET A 289 6.77 5.83 -18.10
C MET A 289 6.68 5.06 -19.42
N PHE A 290 5.75 4.12 -19.54
CA PHE A 290 5.64 3.27 -20.71
C PHE A 290 4.44 3.63 -21.59
N PHE A 291 3.42 4.31 -21.09
CA PHE A 291 2.24 4.70 -21.87
C PHE A 291 1.95 6.18 -21.77
N LYS A 292 1.18 6.67 -22.75
CA LYS A 292 0.69 8.04 -22.77
C LYS A 292 -0.78 8.02 -22.47
N TYR A 293 -1.25 9.00 -21.72
CA TYR A 293 -2.64 9.08 -21.31
C TYR A 293 -3.27 10.42 -21.70
N THR A 294 -4.60 10.49 -21.65
CA THR A 294 -5.36 11.72 -21.82
C THR A 294 -6.71 11.61 -21.15
N TYR A 295 -7.16 12.68 -20.48
CA TYR A 295 -8.55 12.80 -20.03
C TYR A 295 -9.45 13.50 -21.06
N VAL A 296 -8.86 14.02 -22.13
CA VAL A 296 -9.59 14.66 -23.24
C VAL A 296 -9.84 13.63 -24.32
N ALA A 297 -11.11 13.54 -24.75
CA ALA A 297 -11.52 12.65 -25.82
C ALA A 297 -10.84 13.05 -27.13
N GLU A 298 -9.99 12.15 -27.64
CA GLU A 298 -9.29 12.32 -28.89
C GLU A 298 -9.42 11.03 -29.71
N LYS A 299 -9.61 11.17 -31.03
CA LYS A 299 -9.55 10.01 -31.93
C LYS A 299 -8.13 9.82 -32.43
N GLN A 300 -7.64 8.60 -32.34
CA GLN A 300 -6.35 8.22 -32.92
C GLN A 300 -6.53 7.52 -34.30
N PRO A 301 -5.54 7.59 -35.22
CA PRO A 301 -5.74 7.19 -36.62
C PRO A 301 -5.45 5.72 -36.94
N TYR A 302 -4.94 4.94 -35.99
CA TYR A 302 -4.51 3.55 -36.17
C TYR A 302 -5.57 2.57 -35.67
N LYS A 303 -5.51 1.33 -36.14
CA LYS A 303 -6.30 0.22 -35.58
C LYS A 303 -5.49 -0.55 -34.55
N GLY A 304 -6.16 -1.31 -33.69
CA GLY A 304 -5.52 -2.10 -32.63
C GLY A 304 -4.57 -3.17 -33.17
N SER A 305 -4.81 -3.67 -34.37
CA SER A 305 -3.89 -4.57 -35.09
C SER A 305 -2.62 -3.89 -35.60
N ASP A 306 -2.58 -2.56 -35.64
CA ASP A 306 -1.39 -1.79 -36.01
C ASP A 306 -0.58 -1.47 -34.74
N TYR A 307 0.66 -1.95 -34.69
CA TYR A 307 1.57 -1.71 -33.57
C TYR A 307 1.75 -0.22 -33.21
N ARG A 308 1.57 0.71 -34.17
CA ARG A 308 1.67 2.16 -33.94
C ARG A 308 0.60 2.68 -32.98
N SER A 309 -0.54 2.00 -32.85
CA SER A 309 -1.58 2.36 -31.89
C SER A 309 -1.08 2.30 -30.43
N ASN A 310 -0.06 1.50 -30.12
CA ASN A 310 0.59 1.41 -28.80
C ASN A 310 1.38 2.68 -28.40
N PHE A 311 1.56 3.64 -29.31
CA PHE A 311 2.23 4.93 -29.06
C PHE A 311 1.26 6.12 -28.97
N THR A 312 -0.04 5.84 -29.09
CA THR A 312 -1.09 6.86 -28.99
C THR A 312 -1.48 7.10 -27.53
N ARG A 313 -2.24 8.17 -27.27
CA ARG A 313 -2.71 8.50 -25.91
C ARG A 313 -3.91 7.64 -25.56
N TRP A 314 -3.87 6.99 -24.41
CA TRP A 314 -4.88 6.11 -23.84
C TRP A 314 -5.87 6.95 -23.02
N GLY A 315 -7.17 6.76 -23.23
CA GLY A 315 -8.21 7.52 -22.54
C GLY A 315 -8.34 7.21 -21.05
N LEU A 316 -8.44 8.26 -20.23
CA LEU A 316 -8.67 8.22 -18.77
C LEU A 316 -9.91 9.05 -18.34
N PRO A 317 -10.42 8.88 -17.10
CA PRO A 317 -10.20 7.70 -16.24
C PRO A 317 -10.56 6.40 -16.96
N ASN A 318 -10.02 5.27 -16.50
CA ASN A 318 -10.38 3.98 -17.09
C ASN A 318 -11.90 3.73 -17.04
N GLU A 319 -12.39 2.82 -17.86
CA GLU A 319 -13.80 2.42 -17.88
C GLU A 319 -14.30 1.96 -16.51
N ASP A 320 -15.57 2.25 -16.20
CA ASP A 320 -16.21 1.88 -14.94
C ASP A 320 -16.67 0.41 -14.99
N TRP A 321 -17.09 -0.13 -13.85
CA TRP A 321 -17.70 -1.45 -13.77
C TRP A 321 -18.99 -1.53 -14.58
N TYR A 322 -19.07 -2.51 -15.46
CA TYR A 322 -20.27 -2.81 -16.23
C TYR A 322 -21.11 -3.87 -15.50
N ARG A 323 -22.35 -3.53 -15.12
CA ARG A 323 -23.29 -4.50 -14.55
C ARG A 323 -23.79 -5.44 -15.65
N GLN A 324 -23.57 -6.73 -15.47
CA GLN A 324 -24.04 -7.74 -16.41
C GLN A 324 -25.55 -8.00 -16.23
N PRO A 325 -26.25 -8.41 -17.31
CA PRO A 325 -27.66 -8.79 -17.23
C PRO A 325 -27.88 -9.94 -16.24
N ASP A 326 -29.01 -9.91 -15.53
CA ASP A 326 -29.35 -10.96 -14.57
C ASP A 326 -29.67 -12.28 -15.29
N ILE A 327 -29.34 -13.40 -14.66
CA ILE A 327 -29.77 -14.73 -15.14
C ILE A 327 -31.23 -14.95 -14.69
N PRO A 328 -32.17 -15.23 -15.61
CA PRO A 328 -33.55 -15.47 -15.23
C PRO A 328 -33.69 -16.81 -14.52
N LEU A 329 -33.87 -16.77 -13.18
CA LEU A 329 -34.05 -17.97 -12.36
C LEU A 329 -35.54 -18.34 -12.25
N GLN A 330 -35.90 -19.49 -12.80
CA GLN A 330 -37.26 -20.05 -12.75
C GLN A 330 -37.23 -21.50 -12.25
N GLY A 331 -38.34 -21.98 -11.67
CA GLY A 331 -38.45 -23.36 -11.19
C GLY A 331 -37.35 -23.70 -10.18
N LYS A 332 -36.59 -24.77 -10.44
CA LYS A 332 -35.47 -25.21 -9.60
C LYS A 332 -34.14 -24.51 -9.89
N ALA A 333 -34.12 -23.51 -10.77
CA ALA A 333 -32.88 -22.81 -11.12
C ALA A 333 -32.26 -22.14 -9.90
N GLN A 334 -30.94 -22.33 -9.74
CA GLN A 334 -30.13 -21.74 -8.68
C GLN A 334 -28.73 -21.43 -9.23
N LEU A 335 -28.08 -20.40 -8.68
CA LEU A 335 -26.70 -20.04 -9.00
C LEU A 335 -25.79 -20.41 -7.83
N THR A 336 -24.52 -20.60 -8.15
CA THR A 336 -23.45 -20.78 -7.19
C THR A 336 -22.42 -19.65 -7.29
N LYS A 337 -21.49 -19.60 -6.34
CA LYS A 337 -20.32 -18.71 -6.42
C LYS A 337 -19.35 -19.01 -7.57
N TYR A 338 -19.42 -20.16 -8.23
CA TYR A 338 -18.42 -20.53 -9.25
C TYR A 338 -18.71 -19.83 -10.57
N ILE A 339 -17.80 -18.93 -10.93
CA ILE A 339 -17.84 -18.14 -12.15
C ILE A 339 -16.55 -18.31 -12.94
N CYS A 340 -16.64 -18.16 -14.26
CA CYS A 340 -15.50 -18.27 -15.14
C CYS A 340 -15.63 -17.27 -16.29
N ILE A 341 -14.52 -16.62 -16.64
CA ILE A 341 -14.36 -15.81 -17.84
C ILE A 341 -13.15 -16.31 -18.62
N PHE A 342 -13.24 -16.33 -19.95
CA PHE A 342 -12.10 -16.67 -20.80
C PHE A 342 -12.20 -16.01 -22.18
N GLN A 343 -11.03 -15.73 -22.78
CA GLN A 343 -10.90 -15.18 -24.12
C GLN A 343 -11.49 -16.13 -25.20
N ASN A 344 -12.20 -15.56 -26.17
CA ASN A 344 -12.68 -16.28 -27.37
C ASN A 344 -12.32 -15.57 -28.69
N GLY A 345 -11.47 -14.54 -28.64
CA GLY A 345 -11.07 -13.73 -29.79
C GLY A 345 -10.28 -12.48 -29.39
N LYS A 346 -10.44 -11.40 -30.17
CA LYS A 346 -9.66 -10.16 -30.08
C LYS A 346 -10.47 -8.97 -29.59
N GLY A 347 -9.83 -8.00 -28.94
CA GLY A 347 -10.49 -6.80 -28.40
C GLY A 347 -11.26 -7.06 -27.09
N ASN A 348 -11.89 -6.03 -26.52
CA ASN A 348 -12.52 -6.07 -25.18
C ASN A 348 -13.76 -6.97 -25.07
N ASP A 349 -14.48 -7.19 -26.17
CA ASP A 349 -15.74 -7.94 -26.14
C ASP A 349 -15.54 -9.45 -26.39
N ALA A 350 -14.33 -9.88 -26.71
CA ALA A 350 -14.04 -11.25 -27.05
C ALA A 350 -13.79 -12.13 -25.82
N ARG A 351 -14.81 -12.22 -24.95
CA ARG A 351 -14.85 -13.14 -23.80
C ARG A 351 -16.18 -13.86 -23.70
N VAL A 352 -16.13 -15.08 -23.15
CA VAL A 352 -17.30 -15.83 -22.68
C VAL A 352 -17.38 -15.73 -21.17
N LEU A 353 -18.57 -15.50 -20.63
CA LEU A 353 -18.88 -15.58 -19.21
C LEU A 353 -19.60 -16.91 -18.92
N ARG A 354 -19.29 -17.54 -17.79
CA ARG A 354 -19.96 -18.75 -17.29
C ARG A 354 -20.28 -18.62 -15.80
N VAL A 355 -21.45 -19.10 -15.39
CA VAL A 355 -21.89 -19.20 -13.98
C VAL A 355 -22.44 -20.59 -13.73
N ALA A 356 -21.82 -21.35 -12.82
CA ALA A 356 -22.28 -22.70 -12.50
C ALA A 356 -23.57 -22.68 -11.67
N GLY A 357 -24.46 -23.65 -11.92
CA GLY A 357 -25.73 -23.71 -11.20
C GLY A 357 -26.64 -24.85 -11.64
N LEU A 358 -27.93 -24.69 -11.31
CA LEU A 358 -29.01 -25.57 -11.71
C LEU A 358 -29.88 -24.90 -12.77
N SER A 359 -30.36 -25.70 -13.71
CA SER A 359 -31.40 -25.32 -14.67
C SER A 359 -32.79 -25.30 -14.04
N PRO A 360 -33.82 -24.78 -14.75
CA PRO A 360 -35.19 -24.78 -14.25
C PRO A 360 -35.76 -26.17 -13.90
N ASP A 361 -35.29 -27.24 -14.57
CA ASP A 361 -35.68 -28.63 -14.29
C ASP A 361 -34.90 -29.27 -13.12
N GLY A 362 -33.82 -28.61 -12.66
CA GLY A 362 -32.92 -29.07 -11.60
C GLY A 362 -31.67 -29.80 -12.07
N SER A 363 -31.39 -29.88 -13.37
CA SER A 363 -30.14 -30.47 -13.89
C SER A 363 -28.95 -29.55 -13.59
N THR A 364 -27.80 -30.13 -13.24
CA THR A 364 -26.53 -29.39 -13.06
C THR A 364 -25.94 -28.96 -14.40
N GLY A 365 -25.19 -27.86 -14.38
CA GLY A 365 -24.57 -27.27 -15.56
C GLY A 365 -24.14 -25.82 -15.32
N PHE A 366 -24.04 -25.04 -16.38
CA PHE A 366 -23.64 -23.64 -16.29
C PHE A 366 -24.46 -22.76 -17.23
N TYR A 367 -24.70 -21.53 -16.80
CA TYR A 367 -25.22 -20.46 -17.63
C TYR A 367 -24.06 -19.78 -18.35
N TRP A 368 -24.20 -19.46 -19.63
CA TRP A 368 -23.17 -18.77 -20.39
C TRP A 368 -23.72 -17.75 -21.38
N LYS A 369 -22.87 -16.80 -21.76
CA LYS A 369 -23.06 -15.83 -22.84
C LYS A 369 -21.73 -15.21 -23.25
N ASN A 370 -21.66 -14.53 -24.41
CA ASN A 370 -20.54 -13.62 -24.63
C ASN A 370 -20.69 -12.37 -23.74
N ILE A 371 -19.58 -11.73 -23.36
CA ILE A 371 -19.59 -10.61 -22.41
C ILE A 371 -20.52 -9.46 -22.84
N ALA A 372 -20.63 -9.20 -24.15
CA ALA A 372 -21.49 -8.16 -24.72
C ALA A 372 -22.93 -8.62 -25.04
N ASP A 373 -23.23 -9.92 -24.97
CA ASP A 373 -24.58 -10.43 -25.24
C ASP A 373 -25.53 -10.12 -24.06
N GLU A 374 -26.81 -9.90 -24.36
CA GLU A 374 -27.82 -9.63 -23.33
C GLU A 374 -28.43 -10.89 -22.70
N LYS A 375 -28.41 -12.01 -23.41
CA LYS A 375 -29.16 -13.23 -23.04
C LYS A 375 -28.23 -14.35 -22.59
N TRP A 376 -28.58 -14.95 -21.46
CA TRP A 376 -27.94 -16.15 -20.93
C TRP A 376 -28.57 -17.42 -21.51
N GLN A 377 -27.73 -18.42 -21.75
CA GLN A 377 -28.12 -19.77 -22.16
C GLN A 377 -27.65 -20.78 -21.12
N PHE A 378 -28.39 -21.87 -20.92
CA PHE A 378 -27.98 -22.94 -20.00
C PHE A 378 -27.45 -24.14 -20.79
N GLU A 379 -26.30 -24.66 -20.37
CA GLU A 379 -25.71 -25.89 -20.89
C GLU A 379 -25.60 -26.93 -19.77
N LYS A 380 -26.14 -28.13 -20.00
CA LYS A 380 -26.03 -29.25 -19.05
C LYS A 380 -24.59 -29.75 -19.02
N ALA A 381 -24.04 -29.90 -17.82
CA ALA A 381 -22.71 -30.45 -17.61
C ALA A 381 -22.69 -31.23 -16.28
N PRO A 382 -21.88 -32.30 -16.16
CA PRO A 382 -21.85 -33.17 -14.97
C PRO A 382 -21.08 -32.50 -13.82
N LEU A 383 -21.53 -31.32 -13.38
CA LEU A 383 -20.89 -30.59 -12.30
C LEU A 383 -21.27 -31.15 -10.93
N VAL A 384 -20.30 -31.20 -10.04
CA VAL A 384 -20.42 -31.55 -8.62
C VAL A 384 -20.42 -30.24 -7.82
N LEU A 385 -21.61 -29.73 -7.49
CA LEU A 385 -21.77 -28.44 -6.83
C LEU A 385 -21.95 -28.63 -5.31
N PRO A 386 -21.02 -28.17 -4.46
CA PRO A 386 -21.16 -28.21 -3.01
C PRO A 386 -22.42 -27.48 -2.53
N ALA A 387 -23.09 -28.00 -1.50
CA ALA A 387 -24.35 -27.44 -1.02
C ALA A 387 -24.21 -26.00 -0.49
N ASP A 388 -23.08 -25.68 0.14
CA ASP A 388 -22.72 -24.38 0.67
C ASP A 388 -22.27 -23.36 -0.40
N SER A 389 -22.10 -23.81 -1.65
CA SER A 389 -21.76 -22.94 -2.78
C SER A 389 -22.96 -22.22 -3.39
N PHE A 390 -24.18 -22.71 -3.14
CA PHE A 390 -25.41 -22.15 -3.66
C PHE A 390 -25.81 -20.88 -2.93
N PHE A 391 -26.29 -19.90 -3.69
CA PHE A 391 -26.80 -18.68 -3.12
C PHE A 391 -28.19 -18.86 -2.50
N PRO A 392 -28.43 -18.36 -1.28
CA PRO A 392 -29.72 -18.48 -0.63
C PRO A 392 -30.85 -17.85 -1.46
N PRO A 393 -32.02 -18.51 -1.63
CA PRO A 393 -33.15 -17.92 -2.32
C PRO A 393 -33.60 -16.56 -1.74
N ALA A 394 -33.40 -16.35 -0.43
CA ALA A 394 -33.75 -15.11 0.28
C ALA A 394 -32.92 -13.89 -0.14
N ASP A 395 -31.74 -14.10 -0.72
CA ASP A 395 -30.78 -13.07 -1.12
C ASP A 395 -30.93 -12.66 -2.59
N ARG A 396 -31.74 -13.40 -3.38
CA ARG A 396 -31.97 -13.13 -4.81
C ARG A 396 -32.50 -11.71 -5.04
N GLY A 397 -31.86 -10.98 -5.95
CA GLY A 397 -32.24 -9.61 -6.29
C GLY A 397 -31.97 -8.57 -5.20
N LYS A 398 -31.36 -8.96 -4.06
CA LYS A 398 -30.94 -8.05 -2.99
C LYS A 398 -29.42 -7.98 -2.96
N THR A 399 -28.84 -7.08 -3.74
CA THR A 399 -27.39 -6.84 -3.71
C THR A 399 -26.95 -6.54 -2.28
N ILE A 400 -26.07 -7.38 -1.72
CA ILE A 400 -25.57 -7.19 -0.36
C ILE A 400 -24.52 -6.09 -0.43
N LYS A 401 -24.83 -4.94 0.21
CA LYS A 401 -23.93 -3.80 0.24
C LYS A 401 -23.18 -3.75 1.57
N GLY A 402 -21.86 -3.72 1.51
CA GLY A 402 -21.03 -3.31 2.64
C GLY A 402 -20.89 -1.78 2.69
N ASN A 403 -19.98 -1.30 3.53
CA ASN A 403 -19.63 0.12 3.56
C ASN A 403 -18.93 0.52 2.26
N ARG A 404 -19.17 1.73 1.75
CA ARG A 404 -18.35 2.29 0.67
C ARG A 404 -16.91 2.44 1.11
N ASN A 405 -15.98 2.29 0.17
CA ASN A 405 -14.55 2.47 0.41
C ASN A 405 -14.16 3.95 0.24
N GLU A 406 -14.81 4.80 1.05
CA GLU A 406 -14.69 6.25 0.99
C GLU A 406 -14.25 6.80 2.35
N TYR A 407 -13.32 7.75 2.31
CA TYR A 407 -12.74 8.36 3.50
C TYR A 407 -12.96 9.87 3.46
N ALA A 408 -13.34 10.42 4.63
CA ALA A 408 -13.61 11.83 4.80
C ALA A 408 -12.44 12.53 5.48
N TYR A 409 -12.03 13.66 4.93
CA TYR A 409 -10.93 14.49 5.40
C TYR A 409 -11.31 15.96 5.44
N THR A 410 -10.75 16.70 6.39
CA THR A 410 -10.89 18.17 6.50
C THR A 410 -9.54 18.81 6.78
N GLY A 411 -9.34 20.04 6.35
CA GLY A 411 -8.14 20.78 6.67
C GLY A 411 -8.07 22.13 5.98
N ILE A 412 -6.86 22.52 5.56
CA ILE A 412 -6.52 23.90 5.20
C ILE A 412 -5.80 23.99 3.85
N LEU A 413 -5.84 25.18 3.27
CA LEU A 413 -5.02 25.55 2.13
C LEU A 413 -3.75 26.27 2.60
N MET A 414 -2.61 25.91 2.03
CA MET A 414 -1.33 26.61 2.18
C MET A 414 -0.85 27.14 0.83
N LYS A 415 -0.19 28.30 0.85
CA LYS A 415 0.55 28.89 -0.27
C LYS A 415 2.00 29.09 0.15
N ASN A 416 2.94 28.46 -0.53
CA ASN A 416 4.38 28.49 -0.21
C ASN A 416 4.65 28.17 1.27
N ASN A 417 4.01 27.11 1.77
CA ASN A 417 4.05 26.63 3.16
C ASN A 417 3.51 27.62 4.20
N LYS A 418 2.69 28.60 3.78
CA LYS A 418 1.96 29.49 4.67
C LYS A 418 0.46 29.24 4.55
N THR A 419 -0.22 29.04 5.67
CA THR A 419 -1.68 28.91 5.69
C THR A 419 -2.34 30.13 5.04
N VAL A 420 -3.33 29.88 4.19
CA VAL A 420 -4.19 30.92 3.64
C VAL A 420 -5.38 31.09 4.57
N ALA A 421 -5.46 32.25 5.20
CA ALA A 421 -6.48 32.57 6.19
C ALA A 421 -7.90 32.50 5.60
N GLY A 422 -8.86 32.08 6.41
CA GLY A 422 -10.28 32.04 6.05
C GLY A 422 -10.69 30.91 5.09
N ILE A 423 -9.73 30.18 4.53
CA ILE A 423 -10.00 29.07 3.60
C ILE A 423 -9.91 27.72 4.31
N SER A 424 -11.00 26.96 4.27
CA SER A 424 -11.03 25.56 4.68
C SER A 424 -11.21 24.62 3.49
N CYS A 425 -10.75 23.39 3.63
CA CYS A 425 -10.87 22.36 2.60
C CYS A 425 -11.46 21.08 3.18
N SER A 426 -12.27 20.36 2.39
CA SER A 426 -12.79 19.05 2.77
C SER A 426 -12.96 18.12 1.58
N ILE A 427 -12.95 16.82 1.89
CA ILE A 427 -13.24 15.72 0.97
C ILE A 427 -14.08 14.73 1.76
N ASP A 428 -15.17 14.22 1.19
CA ASP A 428 -16.04 13.25 1.86
C ASP A 428 -15.98 11.84 1.23
N ASP A 429 -15.32 11.72 0.08
CA ASP A 429 -15.48 10.63 -0.88
C ASP A 429 -14.13 10.11 -1.43
N MET A 430 -13.05 10.24 -0.65
CA MET A 430 -11.71 9.81 -1.05
C MET A 430 -11.63 8.28 -1.15
N THR A 431 -11.26 7.75 -2.31
CA THR A 431 -10.87 6.35 -2.49
C THR A 431 -9.35 6.22 -2.42
N LEU A 432 -8.82 5.41 -1.49
CA LEU A 432 -7.39 5.18 -1.28
C LEU A 432 -6.84 3.99 -2.10
N THR A 433 -7.59 3.58 -3.13
CA THR A 433 -7.22 2.56 -4.11
C THR A 433 -6.19 3.08 -5.11
N SER A 434 -5.61 2.20 -5.93
CA SER A 434 -4.57 2.60 -6.91
C SER A 434 -5.11 3.54 -8.00
N GLU A 435 -6.41 3.58 -8.19
CA GLU A 435 -7.11 4.53 -9.04
C GLU A 435 -8.39 4.99 -8.36
N GLY A 436 -8.90 6.15 -8.74
CA GLY A 436 -10.24 6.60 -8.38
C GLY A 436 -10.40 8.10 -8.52
N SER A 437 -11.33 8.65 -7.74
CA SER A 437 -11.57 10.09 -7.71
C SER A 437 -12.01 10.56 -6.33
N CYS A 438 -11.91 11.85 -6.08
CA CYS A 438 -12.54 12.50 -4.95
C CYS A 438 -13.03 13.89 -5.32
N THR A 439 -13.88 14.47 -4.50
CA THR A 439 -14.42 15.81 -4.67
C THR A 439 -13.81 16.73 -3.63
N LEU A 440 -12.84 17.55 -4.05
CA LEU A 440 -12.26 18.59 -3.21
C LEU A 440 -13.24 19.76 -3.11
N LYS A 441 -13.66 20.04 -1.88
CA LYS A 441 -14.44 21.23 -1.50
C LYS A 441 -13.49 22.26 -0.90
N ILE A 442 -13.57 23.50 -1.37
CA ILE A 442 -12.79 24.63 -0.88
C ILE A 442 -13.79 25.71 -0.47
N THR A 443 -13.75 26.13 0.78
CA THR A 443 -14.74 27.04 1.36
C THR A 443 -14.06 28.29 1.89
N ASN A 444 -14.61 29.45 1.53
CA ASN A 444 -14.24 30.75 2.09
C ASN A 444 -15.52 31.47 2.57
N GLY A 445 -15.66 31.67 3.88
CA GLY A 445 -16.90 32.15 4.48
C GLY A 445 -18.09 31.23 4.15
N ASP A 446 -19.13 31.79 3.53
CA ASP A 446 -20.34 31.05 3.14
C ASP A 446 -20.27 30.45 1.72
N GLU A 447 -19.18 30.69 0.98
CA GLU A 447 -19.02 30.20 -0.39
C GLU A 447 -18.18 28.92 -0.45
N THR A 448 -18.72 27.86 -1.06
CA THR A 448 -18.00 26.61 -1.32
C THR A 448 -17.85 26.36 -2.82
N LYS A 449 -16.64 25.97 -3.22
CA LYS A 449 -16.26 25.57 -4.58
C LYS A 449 -15.83 24.13 -4.62
N THR A 450 -16.08 23.46 -5.74
CA THR A 450 -15.91 22.01 -5.86
C THR A 450 -15.14 21.65 -7.11
N VAL A 451 -14.11 20.83 -6.96
CA VAL A 451 -13.30 20.30 -8.06
C VAL A 451 -13.21 18.79 -7.90
N VAL A 452 -13.50 18.05 -8.97
CA VAL A 452 -13.26 16.60 -8.98
C VAL A 452 -11.78 16.38 -9.26
N LEU A 453 -11.14 15.55 -8.44
CA LEU A 453 -9.75 15.15 -8.61
C LEU A 453 -9.72 13.69 -9.01
N TYR A 454 -9.19 13.38 -10.20
CA TYR A 454 -8.87 12.01 -10.58
C TYR A 454 -7.49 11.65 -10.05
N LEU A 455 -7.38 10.49 -9.40
CA LEU A 455 -6.13 10.01 -8.82
C LEU A 455 -5.72 8.70 -9.46
N VAL A 456 -4.43 8.59 -9.75
CA VAL A 456 -3.79 7.33 -10.14
C VAL A 456 -2.49 7.19 -9.35
N GLU A 457 -2.25 6.02 -8.79
CA GLU A 457 -1.09 5.74 -7.95
C GLU A 457 0.19 5.85 -8.78
N MET A 458 1.18 6.52 -8.22
CA MET A 458 2.51 6.58 -8.82
C MET A 458 3.18 5.21 -8.77
N TRP A 459 3.81 4.80 -9.87
CA TRP A 459 4.58 3.56 -9.90
C TRP A 459 5.71 3.57 -8.86
N THR A 460 5.78 2.48 -8.09
CA THR A 460 6.78 2.24 -7.04
C THR A 460 7.54 0.98 -7.39
N PHE A 461 8.86 1.02 -7.26
CA PHE A 461 9.72 -0.12 -7.61
C PHE A 461 10.13 -1.01 -6.44
N MET A 462 9.73 -0.62 -5.23
CA MET A 462 10.06 -1.33 -4.00
C MET A 462 8.83 -2.05 -3.46
N PRO A 463 9.02 -3.27 -2.92
CA PRO A 463 7.95 -3.97 -2.23
C PRO A 463 7.39 -3.16 -1.06
N ARG A 464 6.06 -3.12 -0.91
CA ARG A 464 5.34 -2.54 0.23
C ARG A 464 4.29 -3.52 0.72
N TYR A 465 3.82 -3.34 1.96
CA TYR A 465 2.82 -4.22 2.55
C TYR A 465 1.40 -3.72 2.32
N ASP A 466 0.97 -2.67 3.01
CA ASP A 466 -0.38 -2.09 2.89
C ASP A 466 -0.37 -0.56 3.01
N PRO A 467 0.15 0.16 1.99
CA PRO A 467 0.34 1.59 2.06
C PRO A 467 -0.91 2.37 2.40
N VAL A 468 -0.72 3.45 3.15
CA VAL A 468 -1.71 4.21 3.93
C VAL A 468 -2.06 3.52 5.25
N PHE A 469 -2.43 2.24 5.24
CA PHE A 469 -2.91 1.53 6.43
C PHE A 469 -1.78 1.03 7.34
N ASP A 470 -0.60 0.78 6.78
CA ASP A 470 0.65 0.49 7.51
C ASP A 470 1.50 1.75 7.78
N ASN A 471 0.90 2.94 7.59
CA ASN A 471 1.54 4.26 7.64
C ASN A 471 2.64 4.52 6.59
N THR A 472 2.93 3.59 5.68
CA THR A 472 3.79 3.90 4.53
C THR A 472 3.04 4.78 3.53
N PRO A 473 3.72 5.75 2.89
CA PRO A 473 3.06 6.68 1.98
C PRO A 473 2.58 6.01 0.69
N LYS A 474 1.39 6.41 0.26
CA LYS A 474 0.89 6.18 -1.10
C LYS A 474 0.83 7.53 -1.83
N SER A 475 1.55 7.63 -2.94
CA SER A 475 1.61 8.84 -3.76
C SER A 475 0.78 8.68 -5.03
N PHE A 476 0.16 9.77 -5.45
CA PHE A 476 -0.75 9.83 -6.59
C PHE A 476 -0.36 10.94 -7.56
N PHE A 477 -0.48 10.66 -8.85
CA PHE A 477 -0.72 11.73 -9.81
C PHE A 477 -2.17 12.16 -9.73
N VAL A 478 -2.41 13.47 -9.87
CA VAL A 478 -3.73 14.08 -9.75
C VAL A 478 -4.04 14.91 -10.99
N THR A 479 -5.24 14.70 -11.54
CA THR A 479 -5.78 15.49 -12.66
C THR A 479 -7.09 16.15 -12.23
N PRO A 480 -7.14 17.49 -12.11
CA PRO A 480 -8.36 18.23 -11.79
C PRO A 480 -9.36 18.19 -12.95
N HIS A 481 -10.65 18.12 -12.60
CA HIS A 481 -11.76 18.26 -13.53
C HIS A 481 -12.83 19.16 -12.92
N PHE A 482 -13.17 20.22 -13.62
CA PHE A 482 -14.17 21.19 -13.18
C PHE A 482 -14.86 21.86 -14.37
N ARG A 483 -16.02 22.45 -14.08
CA ARG A 483 -16.61 23.51 -14.92
C ARG A 483 -16.13 24.85 -14.39
N GLU A 484 -16.07 25.86 -15.25
CA GLU A 484 -15.63 27.22 -14.87
C GLU A 484 -16.38 27.77 -13.64
N SER A 485 -17.70 27.54 -13.57
CA SER A 485 -18.52 27.89 -12.40
C SER A 485 -18.10 27.22 -11.08
N GLY A 486 -17.42 26.07 -11.17
CA GLY A 486 -16.89 25.31 -10.04
C GLY A 486 -15.64 25.94 -9.41
N ILE A 487 -15.00 26.89 -10.09
CA ILE A 487 -13.82 27.62 -9.59
C ILE A 487 -13.98 29.16 -9.65
N THR A 488 -15.08 29.67 -10.19
CA THR A 488 -15.38 31.11 -10.21
C THR A 488 -16.06 31.53 -8.93
N SER A 489 -15.50 32.52 -8.22
CA SER A 489 -16.00 33.04 -6.93
C SER A 489 -16.43 34.51 -7.06
N TYR A 490 -17.42 34.93 -6.24
CA TYR A 490 -17.79 36.35 -6.14
C TYR A 490 -16.82 37.16 -5.28
N ASP A 491 -16.03 36.51 -4.41
CA ASP A 491 -14.95 37.13 -3.67
C ASP A 491 -13.70 37.20 -4.56
N ALA A 492 -13.20 38.41 -4.80
CA ALA A 492 -12.12 38.63 -5.76
C ALA A 492 -10.80 37.93 -5.37
N ALA A 493 -10.47 37.91 -4.07
CA ALA A 493 -9.25 37.28 -3.58
C ALA A 493 -9.34 35.74 -3.66
N PHE A 494 -10.49 35.19 -3.29
CA PHE A 494 -10.74 33.76 -3.40
C PHE A 494 -10.78 33.30 -4.86
N ASN A 495 -11.42 34.08 -5.73
CA ASN A 495 -11.40 33.84 -7.17
C ASN A 495 -9.97 33.80 -7.72
N GLU A 496 -9.13 34.78 -7.38
CA GLU A 496 -7.72 34.79 -7.80
C GLU A 496 -6.98 33.52 -7.37
N ILE A 497 -7.16 33.08 -6.12
CA ILE A 497 -6.55 31.85 -5.60
C ILE A 497 -7.01 30.62 -6.39
N LEU A 498 -8.31 30.47 -6.60
CA LEU A 498 -8.87 29.32 -7.32
C LEU A 498 -8.37 29.27 -8.78
N TRP A 499 -8.32 30.41 -9.45
CA TRP A 499 -7.80 30.51 -10.82
C TRP A 499 -6.29 30.32 -10.90
N ASP A 500 -5.52 30.69 -9.88
CA ASP A 500 -4.08 30.42 -9.82
C ASP A 500 -3.77 28.94 -9.57
N ILE A 501 -4.60 28.25 -8.77
CA ILE A 501 -4.49 26.81 -8.53
C ILE A 501 -4.94 26.01 -9.76
N PHE A 502 -6.13 26.30 -10.30
CA PHE A 502 -6.81 25.41 -11.25
C PHE A 502 -6.93 25.93 -12.68
N GLY A 503 -6.81 27.24 -12.93
CA GLY A 503 -7.33 27.90 -14.13
C GLY A 503 -6.90 27.29 -15.48
N ASP A 504 -5.64 26.84 -15.58
CA ASP A 504 -5.07 26.19 -16.76
C ASP A 504 -5.00 24.66 -16.66
N ARG A 505 -5.45 24.07 -15.55
CA ARG A 505 -5.25 22.65 -15.20
C ARG A 505 -6.45 21.74 -15.48
N ASN A 506 -7.55 22.26 -16.02
CA ASN A 506 -8.75 21.45 -16.26
C ASN A 506 -8.45 20.30 -17.23
N LEU A 507 -8.57 19.06 -16.76
CA LEU A 507 -8.21 17.83 -17.49
C LEU A 507 -6.74 17.79 -17.96
N GLU A 508 -5.89 18.64 -17.41
CA GLU A 508 -4.44 18.62 -17.67
C GLU A 508 -3.83 17.41 -16.95
N LEU A 509 -3.30 16.47 -17.74
CA LEU A 509 -2.79 15.20 -17.25
C LEU A 509 -1.72 15.39 -16.17
N PHE A 510 -2.01 14.91 -14.96
CA PHE A 510 -1.06 14.83 -13.84
C PHE A 510 -0.45 16.17 -13.44
N SER A 511 -1.25 17.23 -13.58
CA SER A 511 -0.87 18.60 -13.27
C SER A 511 -0.71 18.84 -11.76
N ALA A 512 -1.12 17.89 -10.91
CA ALA A 512 -0.92 17.92 -9.45
C ALA A 512 -0.43 16.57 -8.91
N THR A 513 -0.07 16.52 -7.62
CA THR A 513 0.22 15.27 -6.90
C THR A 513 -0.57 15.20 -5.60
N ALA A 514 -0.70 13.98 -5.07
CA ALA A 514 -1.12 13.79 -3.69
C ALA A 514 -0.23 12.78 -2.97
N THR A 515 -0.13 12.88 -1.65
CA THR A 515 0.44 11.85 -0.78
C THR A 515 -0.53 11.57 0.35
N ALA A 516 -0.85 10.31 0.56
CA ALA A 516 -1.65 9.81 1.67
C ALA A 516 -0.80 8.96 2.60
N THR A 517 -0.91 9.20 3.91
CA THR A 517 -0.24 8.47 4.99
C THR A 517 -1.18 8.37 6.19
N GLY A 518 -1.72 7.19 6.48
CA GLY A 518 -2.69 7.00 7.55
C GLY A 518 -3.83 8.04 7.50
N SER A 519 -3.93 8.83 8.57
CA SER A 519 -4.94 9.88 8.72
C SER A 519 -4.66 11.17 7.95
N TYR A 520 -3.54 11.29 7.24
CA TYR A 520 -3.17 12.51 6.52
C TYR A 520 -3.24 12.35 5.01
N LEU A 521 -3.69 13.40 4.34
CA LEU A 521 -3.75 13.53 2.89
C LEU A 521 -3.30 14.93 2.50
N ALA A 522 -2.33 15.02 1.61
CA ALA A 522 -1.84 16.30 1.09
C ALA A 522 -1.91 16.32 -0.44
N PHE A 523 -2.50 17.36 -1.02
CA PHE A 523 -2.45 17.64 -2.45
C PHE A 523 -1.49 18.79 -2.73
N ASN A 524 -0.61 18.66 -3.71
CA ASN A 524 0.31 19.71 -4.15
C ASN A 524 -0.01 20.15 -5.58
N PHE A 525 -0.21 21.46 -5.72
CA PHE A 525 -0.43 22.15 -6.99
C PHE A 525 0.74 23.11 -7.22
N ASP A 526 1.81 22.59 -7.81
CA ASP A 526 3.03 23.35 -8.06
C ASP A 526 2.92 24.21 -9.32
N ARG A 527 3.37 25.46 -9.23
CA ARG A 527 3.52 26.41 -10.33
C ARG A 527 4.91 27.05 -10.26
N LYS A 528 5.33 27.71 -11.34
CA LYS A 528 6.61 28.42 -11.37
C LYS A 528 6.68 29.46 -10.24
N ASN A 529 7.48 29.17 -9.21
CA ASN A 529 7.70 29.97 -8.00
C ASN A 529 6.54 30.01 -6.99
N THR A 530 5.49 29.20 -7.14
CA THR A 530 4.40 29.13 -6.16
C THR A 530 3.88 27.71 -6.04
N THR A 531 3.80 27.21 -4.82
CA THR A 531 3.20 25.92 -4.49
C THR A 531 1.97 26.14 -3.64
N TYR A 532 0.84 25.60 -4.06
CA TYR A 532 -0.32 25.47 -3.19
C TYR A 532 -0.41 24.04 -2.66
N THR A 533 -0.60 23.90 -1.36
CA THR A 533 -0.74 22.61 -0.71
C THR A 533 -2.04 22.58 0.07
N VAL A 534 -2.93 21.63 -0.26
CA VAL A 534 -4.10 21.34 0.56
C VAL A 534 -3.73 20.22 1.52
N VAL A 535 -3.70 20.49 2.83
CA VAL A 535 -3.36 19.52 3.87
C VAL A 535 -4.64 19.15 4.60
N LEU A 536 -4.95 17.86 4.67
CA LEU A 536 -6.18 17.34 5.22
C LEU A 536 -5.90 16.22 6.21
N GLN A 537 -6.75 16.13 7.22
CA GLN A 537 -6.76 15.09 8.25
C GLN A 537 -8.08 14.33 8.23
N GLY A 538 -8.02 13.02 8.43
CA GLY A 538 -9.17 12.12 8.45
C GLY A 538 -10.12 12.49 9.59
N THR A 539 -11.43 12.36 9.33
CA THR A 539 -12.49 12.73 10.28
C THR A 539 -13.26 11.52 10.79
N GLY A 540 -13.81 11.61 12.01
CA GLY A 540 -14.77 10.65 12.58
C GLY A 540 -14.39 9.17 12.35
N LYS A 541 -15.24 8.43 11.63
CA LYS A 541 -15.06 7.01 11.30
C LYS A 541 -13.80 6.76 10.46
N SER A 542 -13.43 7.67 9.56
CA SER A 542 -12.22 7.54 8.75
C SER A 542 -10.98 7.59 9.63
N ALA A 543 -10.89 8.54 10.57
CA ALA A 543 -9.81 8.59 11.56
C ALA A 543 -9.70 7.26 12.35
N GLY A 544 -10.84 6.70 12.78
CA GLY A 544 -10.86 5.39 13.46
C GLY A 544 -10.45 4.19 12.59
N THR A 545 -10.46 4.33 11.25
CA THR A 545 -10.00 3.28 10.32
C THR A 545 -8.48 3.35 10.11
N PHE A 546 -7.90 4.54 10.27
CA PHE A 546 -6.44 4.78 10.23
C PHE A 546 -5.77 4.71 11.60
N ALA A 547 -6.56 4.55 12.68
CA ALA A 547 -6.03 4.20 13.98
C ALA A 547 -5.03 3.06 13.75
N PRO A 548 -3.80 3.16 14.30
CA PRO A 548 -2.73 2.26 13.97
C PRO A 548 -3.30 0.86 13.96
N LEU A 549 -3.23 0.20 12.79
CA LEU A 549 -3.50 -1.21 12.75
C LEU A 549 -2.72 -1.78 13.94
N PRO A 550 -3.36 -2.54 14.85
CA PRO A 550 -2.57 -3.33 15.78
C PRO A 550 -1.50 -4.00 14.91
N PRO A 551 -0.21 -3.89 15.29
CA PRO A 551 0.91 -4.26 14.44
C PRO A 551 0.59 -5.57 13.76
N VAL A 552 0.67 -5.59 12.42
CA VAL A 552 0.24 -6.68 11.55
C VAL A 552 0.44 -8.02 12.26
N ASN A 553 -0.66 -8.61 12.73
CA ASN A 553 -0.70 -9.80 13.58
C ASN A 553 -0.23 -11.03 12.80
N GLY A 554 1.08 -11.08 12.65
CA GLY A 554 1.97 -12.23 12.57
C GLY A 554 2.91 -12.31 13.71
N ASP A 555 3.27 -11.14 14.21
CA ASP A 555 4.04 -10.96 15.44
C ASP A 555 3.10 -10.77 16.63
N ARG A 556 1.77 -10.73 16.40
CA ARG A 556 0.81 -11.12 17.43
C ARG A 556 -0.25 -12.12 16.93
N LYS A 557 -0.01 -13.44 17.04
CA LYS A 557 -0.93 -14.15 17.96
C LYS A 557 -0.88 -13.32 19.22
N GLU A 558 -1.96 -13.00 19.94
CA GLU A 558 -1.80 -12.53 21.33
C GLU A 558 -0.54 -13.15 21.90
N ASP A 559 0.54 -12.36 22.00
CA ASP A 559 1.77 -12.86 22.55
C ASP A 559 1.40 -12.78 24.02
N ALA A 560 0.62 -13.78 24.43
CA ALA A 560 0.43 -14.14 25.80
C ALA A 560 1.86 -14.40 26.27
N GLY A 561 2.53 -13.33 26.69
CA GLY A 561 3.97 -13.30 26.82
C GLY A 561 4.76 -12.25 26.02
N SER A 562 4.28 -11.04 25.69
CA SER A 562 5.18 -9.90 25.33
C SER A 562 5.24 -8.79 26.38
N GLU A 563 4.28 -8.77 27.31
CA GLU A 563 4.18 -7.75 28.35
C GLU A 563 4.05 -8.42 29.72
N LEU A 564 4.56 -7.74 30.74
CA LEU A 564 4.31 -8.10 32.13
C LEU A 564 3.03 -7.40 32.61
N ASP A 565 2.18 -8.14 33.33
CA ASP A 565 1.03 -7.59 34.03
C ASP A 565 1.53 -6.91 35.32
N THR A 566 1.55 -5.58 35.31
CA THR A 566 2.03 -4.78 36.44
C THR A 566 1.15 -4.89 37.70
N ALA A 567 -0.08 -5.39 37.58
CA ALA A 567 -0.96 -5.63 38.71
C ALA A 567 -0.79 -7.05 39.31
N LYS A 568 -0.14 -7.97 38.59
CA LYS A 568 0.05 -9.35 39.02
C LYS A 568 1.19 -9.48 40.03
N THR A 569 0.96 -10.29 41.06
CA THR A 569 2.04 -10.86 41.89
C THR A 569 2.47 -12.19 41.30
N TYR A 570 3.74 -12.30 40.93
CA TYR A 570 4.35 -13.46 40.30
C TYR A 570 5.01 -14.38 41.33
N THR A 571 5.07 -15.67 41.01
CA THR A 571 5.64 -16.75 41.83
C THR A 571 6.63 -17.60 41.02
N GLU A 572 7.31 -18.55 41.66
CA GLU A 572 8.21 -19.50 40.95
C GLU A 572 7.52 -20.23 39.79
N ALA A 573 6.22 -20.54 39.92
CA ALA A 573 5.42 -21.19 38.87
C ALA A 573 5.27 -20.34 37.61
N ASP A 574 5.44 -19.02 37.70
CA ASP A 574 5.33 -18.10 36.58
C ASP A 574 6.66 -17.89 35.82
N THR A 575 7.77 -18.46 36.30
CA THR A 575 9.12 -18.22 35.73
C THR A 575 9.19 -18.52 34.23
N ALA A 576 8.55 -19.60 33.78
CA ALA A 576 8.51 -19.97 32.36
C ALA A 576 7.75 -18.95 31.50
N ALA A 577 6.68 -18.34 32.05
CA ALA A 577 5.94 -17.28 31.37
C ALA A 577 6.76 -15.98 31.31
N ILE A 578 7.51 -15.66 32.38
CA ILE A 578 8.42 -14.51 32.40
C ILE A 578 9.56 -14.69 31.38
N ASP A 579 10.12 -15.90 31.25
CA ASP A 579 11.15 -16.19 30.24
C ASP A 579 10.60 -16.08 28.81
N ALA A 580 9.34 -16.48 28.58
CA ALA A 580 8.67 -16.27 27.30
C ALA A 580 8.52 -14.77 26.97
N VAL A 581 8.20 -13.93 27.96
CA VAL A 581 8.18 -12.46 27.83
C VAL A 581 9.54 -11.89 27.44
N ALA A 582 10.60 -12.29 28.12
CA ALA A 582 11.94 -11.84 27.80
C ALA A 582 12.36 -12.27 26.38
N GLU A 583 12.07 -13.50 25.99
CA GLU A 583 12.43 -14.03 24.67
C GLU A 583 11.64 -13.38 23.53
N SER A 584 10.34 -13.13 23.71
CA SER A 584 9.52 -12.36 22.75
C SER A 584 10.11 -10.96 22.53
N ASN A 585 10.48 -10.25 23.61
CA ASN A 585 11.08 -8.93 23.50
C ASN A 585 12.48 -8.94 22.85
N ARG A 586 13.31 -9.98 23.05
CA ARG A 586 14.61 -10.11 22.35
C ARG A 586 14.42 -10.25 20.84
N ARG A 587 13.44 -11.04 20.40
CA ARG A 587 13.10 -11.17 18.98
C ARG A 587 12.60 -9.85 18.42
N LYS A 588 11.73 -9.15 19.17
CA LYS A 588 11.25 -7.82 18.79
C LYS A 588 12.40 -6.84 18.56
N ILE A 589 13.43 -6.83 19.42
CA ILE A 589 14.63 -6.00 19.24
C ILE A 589 15.33 -6.36 17.93
N GLN A 590 15.66 -7.65 17.74
CA GLN A 590 16.36 -8.13 16.55
C GLN A 590 15.60 -7.77 15.26
N ASP A 591 14.29 -8.00 15.22
CA ASP A 591 13.44 -7.69 14.06
C ASP A 591 13.37 -6.18 13.80
N THR A 592 13.32 -5.38 14.87
CA THR A 592 13.27 -3.91 14.76
C THR A 592 14.58 -3.35 14.23
N GLU A 593 15.73 -3.81 14.73
CA GLU A 593 17.05 -3.45 14.20
C GLU A 593 17.19 -3.83 12.72
N GLU A 594 16.70 -5.02 12.34
CA GLU A 594 16.70 -5.47 10.94
C GLU A 594 15.85 -4.54 10.04
N LYS A 595 14.68 -4.12 10.52
CA LYS A 595 13.82 -3.15 9.84
C LYS A 595 14.50 -1.79 9.66
N ILE A 596 15.17 -1.25 10.69
CA ILE A 596 15.93 0.02 10.57
C ILE A 596 16.99 -0.10 9.48
N ARG A 597 17.81 -1.16 9.52
CA ARG A 597 18.87 -1.40 8.54
C ARG A 597 18.29 -1.43 7.12
N LYS A 598 17.20 -2.18 6.95
CA LYS A 598 16.51 -2.32 5.68
C LYS A 598 15.99 -1.00 5.13
N TYR A 599 15.30 -0.17 5.93
CA TYR A 599 14.82 1.12 5.46
C TYR A 599 15.96 2.04 4.99
N LYS A 600 17.11 2.02 5.66
CA LYS A 600 18.30 2.77 5.25
C LYS A 600 18.91 2.24 3.95
N GLU A 601 18.99 0.92 3.79
CA GLU A 601 19.43 0.29 2.55
C GLU A 601 18.50 0.66 1.39
N ASP A 602 17.19 0.53 1.60
CA ASP A 602 16.13 0.84 0.64
C ASP A 602 16.21 2.31 0.18
N ALA A 603 16.37 3.25 1.12
CA ALA A 603 16.60 4.67 0.82
C ALA A 603 17.86 4.87 -0.05
N ALA A 604 18.98 4.23 0.28
CA ALA A 604 20.20 4.31 -0.53
C ALA A 604 20.03 3.71 -1.94
N VAL A 605 19.28 2.60 -2.08
CA VAL A 605 18.96 2.00 -3.40
C VAL A 605 18.15 2.98 -4.25
N THR A 606 17.20 3.70 -3.65
CA THR A 606 16.38 4.67 -4.38
C THR A 606 17.20 5.85 -4.90
N ASP A 607 18.21 6.30 -4.16
CA ASP A 607 19.12 7.36 -4.60
C ASP A 607 19.96 6.95 -5.81
N ILE A 608 20.50 5.73 -5.80
CA ILE A 608 21.29 5.21 -6.92
C ILE A 608 20.41 5.12 -8.17
N SER A 609 19.18 4.63 -8.02
CA SER A 609 18.21 4.51 -9.11
C SER A 609 17.84 5.88 -9.68
N ARG A 610 17.56 6.86 -8.81
CA ARG A 610 17.29 8.26 -9.19
C ARG A 610 18.47 8.89 -9.90
N TRP A 611 19.68 8.70 -9.40
CA TRP A 611 20.90 9.22 -10.02
C TRP A 611 21.14 8.61 -11.41
N GLY A 612 21.02 7.28 -11.54
CA GLY A 612 21.15 6.59 -12.81
C GLY A 612 20.13 7.07 -13.84
N TYR A 613 18.87 7.25 -13.42
CA TYR A 613 17.83 7.82 -14.27
C TYR A 613 18.16 9.27 -14.69
N ASN A 614 18.61 10.12 -13.77
CA ASN A 614 18.94 11.52 -14.07
C ASN A 614 20.04 11.66 -15.13
N ILE A 615 21.04 10.76 -15.12
CA ILE A 615 22.07 10.71 -16.19
C ILE A 615 21.41 10.37 -17.52
N ALA A 616 20.59 9.32 -17.56
CA ALA A 616 19.91 8.88 -18.76
C ALA A 616 18.98 9.97 -19.33
N ASP A 617 18.23 10.65 -18.47
CA ASP A 617 17.34 11.76 -18.82
C ASP A 617 18.10 12.99 -19.33
N THR A 618 19.23 13.32 -18.72
CA THR A 618 20.13 14.39 -19.17
C THR A 618 20.71 14.08 -20.55
N LEU A 619 21.18 12.85 -20.77
CA LEU A 619 21.65 12.41 -22.08
C LEU A 619 20.53 12.48 -23.13
N ALA A 620 19.31 12.05 -22.79
CA ALA A 620 18.15 12.16 -23.68
C ALA A 620 17.80 13.63 -24.00
N ALA A 621 17.97 14.55 -23.05
CA ALA A 621 17.75 15.99 -23.28
C ALA A 621 18.80 16.58 -24.22
N ILE A 622 20.09 16.37 -23.94
CA ILE A 622 21.21 16.92 -24.74
C ILE A 622 21.21 16.37 -26.16
N THR A 623 20.77 15.12 -26.34
CA THR A 623 20.67 14.47 -27.65
C THR A 623 19.35 14.72 -28.38
N LEU A 624 18.45 15.55 -27.82
CA LEU A 624 17.10 15.85 -28.32
C LEU A 624 16.20 14.60 -28.47
N LEU A 625 16.58 13.46 -27.89
CA LEU A 625 15.80 12.22 -27.92
C LEU A 625 14.51 12.30 -27.12
N LYS A 626 14.36 13.29 -26.23
CA LYS A 626 13.07 13.63 -25.59
C LYS A 626 11.97 14.00 -26.59
N GLN A 627 12.31 14.32 -27.84
CA GLN A 627 11.33 14.56 -28.90
C GLN A 627 10.95 13.28 -29.66
N VAL A 628 11.66 12.17 -29.44
CA VAL A 628 11.51 10.92 -30.18
C VAL A 628 10.69 9.93 -29.37
N ASP A 629 9.56 9.55 -29.95
CA ASP A 629 8.60 8.67 -29.28
C ASP A 629 8.77 7.18 -29.62
N VAL A 630 9.61 6.86 -30.60
CA VAL A 630 9.96 5.48 -30.95
C VAL A 630 11.43 5.27 -30.59
N PRO A 631 11.79 4.43 -29.59
CA PRO A 631 10.97 3.40 -28.91
C PRO A 631 10.52 3.80 -27.49
N LYS A 632 9.71 4.86 -27.34
CA LYS A 632 9.14 5.43 -26.10
C LYS A 632 10.06 6.31 -25.22
N ILE A 633 11.12 6.90 -25.78
CA ILE A 633 12.03 7.78 -25.02
C ILE A 633 11.32 9.03 -24.50
N LYS A 634 10.54 9.71 -25.34
CA LYS A 634 9.70 10.84 -24.91
C LYS A 634 8.75 10.45 -23.77
N THR A 635 8.07 9.31 -23.87
CA THR A 635 7.15 8.83 -22.83
C THR A 635 7.87 8.63 -21.50
N MET A 636 8.96 7.84 -21.48
CA MET A 636 9.74 7.57 -20.26
C MET A 636 10.20 8.86 -19.59
N THR A 637 10.65 9.83 -20.39
CA THR A 637 11.20 11.10 -19.90
C THR A 637 10.15 12.15 -19.50
N SER A 638 8.86 11.94 -19.81
CA SER A 638 7.80 12.90 -19.50
C SER A 638 7.47 12.93 -18.00
N PHE A 639 7.38 11.76 -17.36
CA PHE A 639 7.03 11.64 -15.93
C PHE A 639 8.03 10.82 -15.11
N GLY A 640 9.00 10.12 -15.74
CA GLY A 640 9.95 9.25 -15.04
C GLY A 640 10.80 9.98 -14.00
N GLY A 641 11.25 11.21 -14.26
CA GLY A 641 12.04 11.98 -13.28
C GLY A 641 11.26 12.31 -12.01
N LYS A 642 9.97 12.63 -12.16
CA LYS A 642 9.04 12.88 -11.05
C LYS A 642 8.79 11.59 -10.26
N LEU A 643 8.58 10.47 -10.94
CA LEU A 643 8.43 9.15 -10.30
C LEU A 643 9.67 8.75 -9.49
N MET A 644 10.87 8.89 -10.07
CA MET A 644 12.11 8.51 -9.38
C MET A 644 12.39 9.40 -8.17
N THR A 645 12.09 10.70 -8.28
CA THR A 645 12.23 11.64 -7.17
C THR A 645 11.24 11.33 -6.05
N GLN A 646 9.95 11.15 -6.38
CA GLN A 646 8.92 10.82 -5.39
C GLN A 646 9.21 9.51 -4.66
N ASN A 647 9.67 8.48 -5.37
CA ASN A 647 10.08 7.23 -4.73
C ASN A 647 11.21 7.48 -3.74
N ALA A 648 12.28 8.16 -4.15
CA ALA A 648 13.41 8.45 -3.25
C ALA A 648 12.99 9.26 -2.02
N ASP A 649 12.22 10.33 -2.20
CA ASP A 649 11.78 11.19 -1.10
C ASP A 649 10.90 10.44 -0.09
N ASN A 650 10.00 9.57 -0.57
CA ASN A 650 9.14 8.75 0.30
C ASN A 650 9.95 7.75 1.15
N PHE A 651 10.95 7.09 0.56
CA PHE A 651 11.78 6.11 1.28
C PHE A 651 12.75 6.78 2.25
N HIS A 652 13.30 7.95 1.89
CA HIS A 652 14.08 8.76 2.82
C HIS A 652 13.27 9.21 4.02
N LEU A 653 12.08 9.78 3.79
CA LEU A 653 11.19 10.20 4.87
C LEU A 653 10.84 9.03 5.80
N LEU A 654 10.55 7.85 5.23
CA LEU A 654 10.26 6.65 6.01
C LEU A 654 11.49 6.19 6.81
N ALA A 655 12.67 6.16 6.19
CA ALA A 655 13.91 5.77 6.85
C ALA A 655 14.28 6.72 7.99
N GLU A 656 14.11 8.03 7.79
CA GLU A 656 14.30 9.05 8.83
C GLU A 656 13.30 8.87 9.97
N TYR A 657 12.01 8.77 9.66
CA TYR A 657 10.95 8.60 10.65
C TYR A 657 11.14 7.32 11.48
N LYS A 658 11.41 6.18 10.82
CA LYS A 658 11.63 4.90 11.52
C LYS A 658 12.95 4.86 12.28
N SER A 659 13.99 5.56 11.80
CA SER A 659 15.23 5.72 12.57
C SER A 659 15.05 6.60 13.81
N PHE A 660 14.02 7.44 13.85
CA PHE A 660 13.64 8.23 15.02
C PHE A 660 12.76 7.43 15.99
N GLU A 661 11.74 6.72 15.50
CA GLU A 661 10.75 6.00 16.31
C GLU A 661 11.31 4.71 16.94
N TYR A 662 11.94 3.85 16.15
CA TYR A 662 12.28 2.48 16.56
C TYR A 662 13.31 2.35 17.69
N PRO A 663 14.30 3.25 17.87
CA PRO A 663 15.16 3.20 19.04
C PRO A 663 14.38 3.24 20.37
N TYR A 664 13.26 3.95 20.42
CA TYR A 664 12.40 4.01 21.61
C TYR A 664 11.59 2.73 21.82
N GLU A 665 11.16 2.07 20.75
CA GLU A 665 10.57 0.73 20.85
C GLU A 665 11.56 -0.31 21.37
N ILE A 666 12.82 -0.25 20.92
CA ILE A 666 13.91 -1.09 21.42
C ILE A 666 14.14 -0.81 22.91
N GLN A 667 14.20 0.46 23.31
CA GLN A 667 14.39 0.84 24.72
C GLN A 667 13.27 0.30 25.63
N LEU A 668 12.01 0.33 25.20
CA LEU A 668 10.89 -0.29 25.94
C LEU A 668 11.03 -1.82 26.03
N ALA A 669 11.44 -2.48 24.95
CA ALA A 669 11.65 -3.93 24.94
C ALA A 669 12.83 -4.34 25.85
N GLU A 670 13.94 -3.60 25.82
CA GLU A 670 15.07 -3.77 26.73
C GLU A 670 14.66 -3.55 28.18
N ASN A 671 13.85 -2.52 28.46
CA ASN A 671 13.31 -2.27 29.79
C ASN A 671 12.47 -3.45 30.30
N THR A 672 11.64 -4.04 29.45
CA THR A 672 10.87 -5.25 29.78
C THR A 672 11.77 -6.45 30.06
N ILE A 673 12.81 -6.69 29.25
CA ILE A 673 13.77 -7.78 29.48
C ILE A 673 14.52 -7.60 30.81
N ASN A 674 14.93 -6.37 31.10
CA ASN A 674 15.60 -6.03 32.35
C ASN A 674 14.67 -6.28 33.54
N GLU A 675 13.39 -5.90 33.43
CA GLU A 675 12.40 -6.17 34.46
C GLU A 675 12.10 -7.66 34.62
N CYS A 676 12.01 -8.44 33.54
CA CYS A 676 11.88 -9.89 33.62
C CYS A 676 13.04 -10.51 34.41
N THR A 677 14.26 -10.04 34.18
CA THR A 677 15.47 -10.51 34.87
C THR A 677 15.41 -10.15 36.36
N ALA A 678 15.15 -8.88 36.69
CA ALA A 678 15.06 -8.41 38.07
C ALA A 678 13.90 -9.05 38.84
N LEU A 679 12.75 -9.23 38.20
CA LEU A 679 11.57 -9.88 38.79
C LEU A 679 11.89 -11.33 39.18
N LYS A 680 12.59 -12.07 38.32
CA LYS A 680 13.04 -13.44 38.64
C LYS A 680 13.99 -13.48 39.83
N GLU A 681 14.93 -12.54 39.93
CA GLU A 681 15.82 -12.44 41.09
C GLU A 681 15.04 -12.15 42.38
N ARG A 682 14.06 -11.24 42.33
CA ARG A 682 13.19 -10.95 43.48
C ARG A 682 12.32 -12.15 43.89
N ILE A 683 11.79 -12.90 42.93
CA ILE A 683 11.04 -14.14 43.19
C ILE A 683 11.96 -15.19 43.82
N ALA A 684 13.18 -15.38 43.30
CA ALA A 684 14.14 -16.32 43.86
C ALA A 684 14.54 -15.96 45.31
N ALA A 685 14.58 -14.67 45.65
CA ALA A 685 14.90 -14.21 46.99
C ALA A 685 13.71 -14.30 47.99
N GLY A 686 12.47 -14.08 47.52
CA GLY A 686 11.29 -13.89 48.39
C GLY A 686 10.12 -14.85 48.16
N GLY A 687 10.23 -15.80 47.22
CA GLY A 687 9.19 -16.75 46.80
C GLY A 687 8.06 -16.17 45.93
N LYS A 688 7.79 -14.86 46.05
CA LYS A 688 6.85 -14.12 45.21
C LYS A 688 7.23 -12.63 45.13
N SER A 689 6.94 -11.98 44.02
CA SER A 689 7.17 -10.54 43.84
C SER A 689 6.26 -9.95 42.76
N GLY A 690 6.01 -8.65 42.80
CA GLY A 690 5.39 -7.90 41.69
C GLY A 690 6.47 -7.28 40.81
N THR A 691 6.05 -6.68 39.68
CA THR A 691 6.97 -5.84 38.90
C THR A 691 7.47 -4.65 39.72
N ASP A 692 8.60 -4.07 39.32
CA ASP A 692 9.10 -2.83 39.91
C ASP A 692 8.03 -1.73 39.87
N ARG A 693 7.95 -0.92 40.93
CA ARG A 693 6.87 0.08 41.10
C ARG A 693 6.95 1.20 40.07
N LEU A 694 8.12 1.45 39.49
CA LEU A 694 8.38 2.43 38.43
C LEU A 694 8.41 1.80 37.03
N PHE A 695 8.35 0.46 36.92
CA PHE A 695 8.27 -0.20 35.62
C PHE A 695 6.94 0.09 34.93
N ARG A 696 6.99 0.47 33.66
CA ARG A 696 5.83 0.69 32.80
C ARG A 696 6.11 0.14 31.41
N SER A 697 5.03 -0.22 30.72
CA SER A 697 5.08 -0.85 29.39
C SER A 697 4.98 0.17 28.25
N SER A 698 4.70 1.44 28.57
CA SER A 698 4.53 2.52 27.59
C SER A 698 5.05 3.87 28.11
N TYR A 699 5.45 4.78 27.22
CA TYR A 699 5.90 6.13 27.62
C TYR A 699 4.80 7.02 28.21
N PRO A 700 3.54 6.98 27.76
CA PRO A 700 2.45 7.71 28.41
C PRO A 700 2.28 7.37 29.90
N GLU A 701 2.49 6.11 30.28
CA GLU A 701 2.46 5.71 31.69
C GLU A 701 3.60 6.32 32.52
N TYR A 702 4.77 6.55 31.91
CA TYR A 702 5.88 7.26 32.57
C TYR A 702 5.56 8.74 32.83
N PHE A 703 4.86 9.42 31.91
CA PHE A 703 4.37 10.78 32.16
C PHE A 703 3.34 10.83 33.29
N THR A 704 2.55 9.77 33.45
CA THR A 704 1.61 9.63 34.57
C THR A 704 2.33 9.43 35.90
N ILE A 705 3.48 8.72 35.94
CA ILE A 705 4.29 8.59 37.16
C ILE A 705 4.73 9.95 37.71
N ILE A 706 5.13 10.87 36.83
CA ILE A 706 5.60 12.22 37.23
C ILE A 706 4.44 13.22 37.41
N ASN A 707 3.18 12.76 37.44
CA ASN A 707 1.99 13.59 37.53
C ASN A 707 1.95 14.73 36.50
N LEU A 708 2.45 14.47 35.28
CA LEU A 708 2.41 15.46 34.22
C LEU A 708 0.97 15.55 33.68
N PRO A 709 0.31 16.73 33.74
CA PRO A 709 -1.04 16.90 33.24
C PRO A 709 -1.10 16.68 31.72
N GLN A 710 -2.29 16.33 31.22
CA GLN A 710 -2.49 16.08 29.80
C GLN A 710 -2.19 17.30 28.92
N THR A 711 -2.52 18.47 29.46
CA THR A 711 -2.48 19.74 28.76
C THR A 711 -2.07 20.82 29.75
N THR A 712 -1.17 21.71 29.33
CA THR A 712 -0.65 22.80 30.16
C THR A 712 -0.58 24.08 29.34
N GLU A 713 -1.26 25.12 29.79
CA GLU A 713 -1.14 26.47 29.21
C GLU A 713 -0.09 27.31 29.93
N GLY A 714 0.51 28.25 29.21
CA GLY A 714 1.30 29.32 29.82
C GLY A 714 1.91 30.26 28.80
N THR A 715 3.10 30.80 29.12
CA THR A 715 3.74 31.85 28.31
C THR A 715 5.15 31.45 27.93
N LEU A 716 5.43 31.48 26.63
CA LEU A 716 6.76 31.35 26.07
C LEU A 716 7.52 32.67 26.20
N TYR A 717 8.75 32.63 26.72
CA TYR A 717 9.64 33.77 26.85
C TYR A 717 10.85 33.60 25.90
N LEU A 718 11.04 34.52 24.96
CA LEU A 718 12.19 34.55 24.06
C LEU A 718 12.90 35.89 24.21
N GLY A 719 13.84 35.96 25.15
CA GLY A 719 14.50 37.22 25.49
C GLY A 719 13.52 38.22 26.14
N ARG A 720 13.10 39.25 25.41
CA ARG A 720 12.10 40.26 25.86
C ARG A 720 10.69 40.01 25.33
N GLU A 721 10.52 39.07 24.40
CA GLU A 721 9.24 38.77 23.78
C GLU A 721 8.47 37.71 24.57
N LYS A 722 7.13 37.81 24.55
CA LYS A 722 6.21 36.88 25.23
C LYS A 722 5.13 36.43 24.25
N ALA A 723 4.81 35.14 24.24
CA ALA A 723 3.71 34.58 23.46
C ALA A 723 2.93 33.55 24.28
N PRO A 724 1.60 33.42 24.11
CA PRO A 724 0.86 32.31 24.70
C PRO A 724 1.39 30.99 24.15
N ALA A 725 1.49 29.99 25.00
CA ALA A 725 1.96 28.66 24.67
C ALA A 725 1.11 27.60 25.37
N TYR A 726 1.03 26.44 24.73
CA TYR A 726 0.24 25.29 25.15
C TYR A 726 1.07 24.04 24.94
N ILE A 727 1.12 23.15 25.93
CA ILE A 727 1.87 21.89 25.87
C ILE A 727 0.90 20.75 26.08
N GLN A 728 1.01 19.70 25.27
CA GLN A 728 0.15 18.53 25.33
C GLN A 728 0.96 17.24 25.30
N ARG A 729 0.53 16.26 26.10
CA ARG A 729 0.98 14.87 26.02
C ARG A 729 0.44 14.18 24.77
N MET A 730 1.32 13.50 24.04
CA MET A 730 0.94 12.73 22.85
C MET A 730 0.61 11.27 23.23
N ASP A 731 -0.39 11.06 24.08
CA ASP A 731 -0.71 9.71 24.59
C ASP A 731 -1.19 8.72 23.52
N SER A 732 -1.61 9.19 22.33
CA SER A 732 -1.88 8.31 21.19
C SER A 732 -0.62 7.61 20.67
N GLU A 733 0.55 8.19 20.93
CA GLU A 733 1.86 7.68 20.52
C GLU A 733 2.51 6.92 21.69
N GLN A 734 2.14 5.65 21.83
CA GLN A 734 2.54 4.80 22.96
C GLN A 734 4.06 4.52 23.03
N THR A 735 4.74 4.65 21.90
CA THR A 735 6.12 4.16 21.67
C THR A 735 7.16 5.27 21.60
N ILE A 736 6.78 6.56 21.65
CA ILE A 736 7.72 7.68 21.62
C ILE A 736 7.53 8.61 22.83
N PRO A 737 8.61 9.01 23.51
CA PRO A 737 8.54 9.85 24.71
C PRO A 737 8.53 11.34 24.34
N VAL A 738 7.40 11.84 23.84
CA VAL A 738 7.32 13.21 23.30
C VAL A 738 6.16 14.02 23.88
N LEU A 739 6.35 15.33 23.98
CA LEU A 739 5.29 16.32 24.20
C LEU A 739 5.22 17.27 23.01
N LEU A 740 4.03 17.79 22.70
CA LEU A 740 3.82 18.81 21.67
C LEU A 740 3.58 20.16 22.33
N MET A 741 4.44 21.14 22.04
CA MET A 741 4.24 22.53 22.40
C MET A 741 3.74 23.33 21.19
N GLU A 742 2.60 24.00 21.33
CA GLU A 742 2.09 25.03 20.44
C GLU A 742 2.37 26.41 21.05
N TYR A 743 2.75 27.41 20.25
CA TYR A 743 2.88 28.79 20.74
C TYR A 743 2.55 29.84 19.65
N GLY A 744 2.09 31.02 20.07
CA GLY A 744 1.63 32.09 19.18
C GLY A 744 0.11 32.17 19.04
N GLY A 745 -0.38 33.18 18.30
CA GLY A 745 -1.82 33.46 18.15
C GLY A 745 -2.26 33.58 16.69
N GLY A 746 -3.49 33.14 16.39
CA GLY A 746 -4.08 33.21 15.04
C GLY A 746 -3.23 32.50 13.97
N GLU A 747 -2.93 33.20 12.88
CA GLU A 747 -2.13 32.69 11.73
C GLU A 747 -0.64 32.47 12.03
N SER A 748 -0.16 32.82 13.23
CA SER A 748 1.25 32.76 13.60
C SER A 748 1.64 31.57 14.50
N ARG A 749 0.71 30.63 14.74
CA ARG A 749 0.95 29.42 15.56
C ARG A 749 2.17 28.64 15.06
N GLN A 750 2.99 28.21 16.02
CA GLN A 750 4.23 27.45 15.81
C GLN A 750 4.19 26.19 16.69
N TYR A 751 4.85 25.12 16.23
CA TYR A 751 4.89 23.83 16.93
C TYR A 751 6.33 23.39 17.24
N ILE A 752 6.54 22.88 18.45
CA ILE A 752 7.79 22.28 18.92
C ILE A 752 7.47 20.94 19.56
N LEU A 753 8.12 19.89 19.08
CA LEU A 753 8.12 18.59 19.75
C LEU A 753 9.25 18.59 20.79
N ILE A 754 8.93 18.19 22.01
CA ILE A 754 9.86 18.04 23.13
C ILE A 754 10.08 16.54 23.31
N GLU A 755 11.24 16.06 22.88
CA GLU A 755 11.63 14.65 22.91
C GLU A 755 12.48 14.36 24.15
N PHE A 756 12.14 13.31 24.88
CA PHE A 756 12.87 12.84 26.05
C PHE A 756 13.70 11.61 25.69
N THR A 757 14.99 11.80 25.41
CA THR A 757 15.88 10.73 24.94
C THR A 757 16.14 9.62 25.97
N SER A 758 15.85 9.89 27.24
CA SER A 758 16.22 9.07 28.39
C SER A 758 15.11 8.97 29.45
N LEU A 759 13.84 9.13 29.05
CA LEU A 759 12.71 9.27 29.98
C LEU A 759 12.66 8.18 31.07
N ILE A 760 12.86 6.91 30.71
CA ILE A 760 12.82 5.78 31.66
C ILE A 760 13.89 5.94 32.75
N SER A 761 15.13 6.23 32.37
CA SER A 761 16.22 6.44 33.34
C SER A 761 16.05 7.74 34.12
N ASP A 762 15.53 8.79 33.49
CA ASP A 762 15.28 10.07 34.16
C ASP A 762 14.20 9.91 35.24
N VAL A 763 13.12 9.17 34.97
CA VAL A 763 12.08 8.86 35.96
C VAL A 763 12.63 8.02 37.10
N ARG A 764 13.38 6.96 36.79
CA ARG A 764 14.03 6.14 37.84
C ARG A 764 14.93 6.98 38.74
N SER A 765 15.81 7.79 38.16
CA SER A 765 16.75 8.61 38.94
C SER A 765 16.10 9.73 39.75
N CYS A 766 15.04 10.36 39.24
CA CYS A 766 14.38 11.49 39.90
C CYS A 766 13.33 11.05 40.93
N MET A 767 12.60 9.98 40.66
CA MET A 767 11.38 9.62 41.39
C MET A 767 11.58 8.44 42.36
N GLU A 768 12.70 7.72 42.30
CA GLU A 768 12.98 6.63 43.22
C GLU A 768 13.27 7.15 44.63
N ASN A 769 12.36 6.85 45.56
CA ASN A 769 12.56 7.06 46.99
C ASN A 769 13.31 5.91 47.67
N ALA A 770 13.68 6.10 48.94
CA ALA A 770 14.39 5.09 49.72
C ALA A 770 13.66 3.73 49.83
N ASP A 771 12.35 3.69 49.54
CA ASP A 771 11.49 2.51 49.52
C ASP A 771 11.11 2.03 48.10
N GLY A 772 11.68 2.65 47.05
CA GLY A 772 11.40 2.34 45.64
C GLY A 772 10.01 2.76 45.16
N ALA A 773 9.25 3.57 45.93
CA ALA A 773 8.00 4.16 45.46
C ALA A 773 8.24 5.46 44.67
N PRO A 774 7.35 5.83 43.73
CA PRO A 774 7.44 7.12 43.05
C PRO A 774 7.18 8.29 44.01
N ASP A 775 8.13 9.21 44.11
CA ASP A 775 7.96 10.49 44.80
C ASP A 775 7.33 11.55 43.90
N ALA A 776 6.00 11.58 43.89
CA ALA A 776 5.22 12.54 43.13
C ALA A 776 5.52 14.02 43.47
N ASP A 777 6.05 14.31 44.66
CA ASP A 777 6.29 15.67 45.14
C ASP A 777 7.70 16.17 44.79
N ARG A 778 8.57 15.30 44.25
CA ARG A 778 9.94 15.63 43.89
C ARG A 778 10.00 16.23 42.48
N PRO A 779 10.74 17.34 42.28
CA PRO A 779 10.84 17.94 40.96
C PRO A 779 11.54 17.00 39.98
N PHE A 780 10.87 16.70 38.87
CA PHE A 780 11.41 15.94 37.76
C PHE A 780 12.24 16.84 36.85
N THR A 781 13.44 16.38 36.46
CA THR A 781 14.26 17.06 35.46
C THR A 781 14.82 16.05 34.46
N ALA A 782 14.69 16.36 33.17
CA ALA A 782 15.19 15.53 32.09
C ALA A 782 15.94 16.36 31.04
N ASN A 783 16.91 15.73 30.40
CA ASN A 783 17.50 16.27 29.18
C ASN A 783 16.54 16.00 28.03
N VAL A 784 16.26 17.04 27.25
CA VAL A 784 15.32 16.97 26.14
C VAL A 784 15.93 17.53 24.87
N ILE A 785 15.37 17.06 23.76
CA ILE A 785 15.61 17.58 22.42
C ILE A 785 14.36 18.32 21.98
N TYR A 786 14.51 19.59 21.62
CA TYR A 786 13.45 20.39 21.00
C TYR A 786 13.56 20.28 19.48
N ARG A 787 12.53 19.73 18.83
CA ARG A 787 12.40 19.66 17.36
C ARG A 787 11.33 20.64 16.90
N ILE A 788 11.69 21.58 16.03
CA ILE A 788 10.79 22.65 15.60
C ILE A 788 10.14 22.28 14.27
N PHE A 789 8.80 22.31 14.23
CA PHE A 789 8.00 21.96 13.06
C PHE A 789 7.14 23.16 12.65
N SER A 790 7.75 24.24 12.15
CA SER A 790 6.99 25.22 11.36
C SER A 790 7.89 26.17 10.57
N SER A 791 7.52 26.27 9.30
CA SER A 791 7.94 27.26 8.33
C SER A 791 7.00 28.45 8.35
N ASN A 792 7.33 29.52 9.08
CA ASN A 792 6.75 30.84 8.79
C ASN A 792 7.84 31.91 8.86
N ASN A 793 7.80 32.86 7.91
CA ASN A 793 8.74 33.99 7.85
C ASN A 793 8.61 34.84 9.12
N SER A 794 9.50 34.65 10.09
CA SER A 794 9.94 35.72 10.98
C SER A 794 11.35 36.17 10.56
N LEU A 795 11.72 37.39 10.96
CA LEU A 795 12.91 38.18 10.57
C LEU A 795 14.30 37.50 10.74
N PHE A 796 14.36 36.22 11.08
CA PHE A 796 15.58 35.49 11.44
C PHE A 796 16.16 34.59 10.32
N ARG A 797 15.61 34.63 9.10
CA ARG A 797 16.06 33.83 7.95
C ARG A 797 17.24 34.42 7.17
N LYS A 798 18.47 34.39 7.70
CA LYS A 798 19.66 34.47 6.82
C LYS A 798 20.74 33.43 7.15
N LYS A 799 20.75 32.39 6.30
CA LYS A 799 21.76 31.33 6.04
C LYS A 799 21.82 30.13 7.00
N ARG A 800 21.90 28.93 6.38
CA ARG A 800 22.03 27.54 6.90
C ARG A 800 20.72 26.75 7.05
N ILE A 801 20.18 26.33 5.91
CA ILE A 801 19.19 25.24 5.77
C ILE A 801 19.90 23.86 5.74
N ASP A 802 21.18 23.79 6.12
CA ASP A 802 22.04 22.63 5.83
C ASP A 802 21.93 21.46 6.83
N ASP A 803 21.18 21.53 7.92
CA ASP A 803 21.03 20.37 8.81
C ASP A 803 19.56 20.13 9.15
N TYR A 804 18.88 19.30 8.36
CA TYR A 804 17.46 18.88 8.43
C TYR A 804 17.05 18.22 9.78
N ILE A 805 17.88 18.29 10.82
CA ILE A 805 17.70 17.72 12.17
C ILE A 805 18.22 18.76 13.20
N THR A 806 17.68 19.98 13.20
CA THR A 806 18.09 21.00 14.19
C THR A 806 17.34 20.82 15.51
N SER A 807 17.55 19.66 16.12
CA SER A 807 17.37 19.43 17.55
C SER A 807 18.20 20.45 18.34
N LYS A 808 17.57 21.28 19.16
CA LYS A 808 18.29 21.98 20.23
C LYS A 808 18.18 21.14 21.50
N THR A 809 19.31 20.87 22.14
CA THR A 809 19.28 20.22 23.45
C THR A 809 18.91 21.24 24.53
N GLY A 810 18.33 20.75 25.59
CA GLY A 810 18.04 21.55 26.75
C GLY A 810 17.48 20.73 27.88
N THR A 811 16.86 21.40 28.85
CA THR A 811 16.29 20.72 30.01
C THR A 811 14.80 20.98 30.11
N PHE A 812 14.09 19.95 30.52
CA PHE A 812 12.70 19.99 30.95
C PHE A 812 12.69 19.82 32.47
N THR A 813 12.01 20.71 33.19
CA THR A 813 11.79 20.59 34.64
C THR A 813 10.30 20.72 34.96
N TRP A 814 9.81 19.85 35.84
CA TRP A 814 8.45 19.84 36.35
C TRP A 814 8.48 19.67 37.88
N ASP A 815 8.00 20.67 38.62
CA ASP A 815 8.00 20.67 40.10
C ASP A 815 6.63 20.33 40.72
N GLY A 816 5.71 19.77 39.93
CA GLY A 816 4.32 19.54 40.33
C GLY A 816 3.39 20.74 40.12
N LYS A 817 3.94 21.94 39.92
CA LYS A 817 3.17 23.18 39.71
C LYS A 817 3.62 23.98 38.50
N ASN A 818 4.91 24.07 38.24
CA ASN A 818 5.54 24.84 37.19
C ASN A 818 6.29 23.91 36.25
N MET A 819 5.99 24.07 34.96
CA MET A 819 6.84 23.55 33.90
C MET A 819 7.91 24.60 33.58
N ARG A 820 9.16 24.18 33.39
CA ARG A 820 10.24 25.03 32.88
C ARG A 820 10.98 24.29 31.78
N LEU A 821 11.06 24.93 30.63
CA LEU A 821 11.82 24.48 29.47
C LEU A 821 13.03 25.40 29.33
N THR A 822 14.24 24.88 29.17
CA THR A 822 15.43 25.71 28.89
C THR A 822 16.18 25.22 27.66
N LEU A 823 16.71 26.14 26.85
CA LEU A 823 17.64 25.82 25.76
C LEU A 823 19.09 25.92 26.24
N LEU A 824 19.92 24.95 25.85
CA LEU A 824 21.37 25.04 25.95
C LEU A 824 21.89 25.79 24.71
N GLN A 825 22.36 27.03 24.88
CA GLN A 825 23.16 27.70 23.85
C GLN A 825 24.62 27.19 23.89
N PRO A 826 25.44 27.43 22.84
CA PRO A 826 26.86 27.07 22.89
C PRO A 826 27.54 27.80 24.06
N VAL A 827 27.75 27.05 25.14
CA VAL A 827 28.55 27.28 26.35
C VAL A 827 28.29 28.64 27.04
N ASP A 828 27.55 28.59 28.16
CA ASP A 828 27.41 29.61 29.24
C ASP A 828 26.17 30.51 29.30
N LYS A 829 25.10 30.30 28.52
CA LYS A 829 23.79 30.95 28.78
C LYS A 829 22.60 30.02 28.55
N SER A 830 21.81 29.76 29.60
CA SER A 830 20.50 29.13 29.49
C SER A 830 19.43 30.17 29.16
N ILE A 831 18.54 29.85 28.22
CA ILE A 831 17.36 30.68 27.92
C ILE A 831 16.12 29.91 28.37
N PRO A 832 15.33 30.43 29.34
CA PRO A 832 14.07 29.82 29.70
C PRO A 832 13.08 30.01 28.55
N LEU A 833 12.64 28.93 27.94
CA LEU A 833 11.58 28.92 26.95
C LEU A 833 10.22 29.14 27.61
N PHE A 834 9.98 28.57 28.79
CA PHE A 834 8.69 28.64 29.47
C PHE A 834 8.91 28.90 30.97
N THR A 835 8.22 29.89 31.53
CA THR A 835 8.29 30.23 32.97
C THR A 835 6.93 30.67 33.50
N SER A 836 6.50 30.02 34.60
CA SER A 836 5.31 30.27 35.45
C SER A 836 3.93 30.03 34.81
N ILE A 837 3.07 29.33 35.58
CA ILE A 837 1.63 29.23 35.41
C ILE A 837 0.98 30.13 36.47
N ASN A 838 0.06 31.02 36.07
CA ASN A 838 -0.90 31.61 37.00
C ASN A 838 -2.10 30.67 37.08
N THR A 839 -2.17 29.84 38.11
CA THR A 839 -3.44 29.24 38.53
C THR A 839 -4.13 30.20 39.49
N GLU A 840 -4.87 31.18 38.97
CA GLU A 840 -6.00 31.72 39.72
C GLU A 840 -7.21 30.86 39.38
N VAL A 841 -7.44 29.84 40.22
CA VAL A 841 -8.78 29.30 40.38
C VAL A 841 -9.54 30.34 41.19
N SER A 842 -10.33 31.19 40.52
CA SER A 842 -11.40 31.89 41.22
C SER A 842 -12.46 30.84 41.57
N HIS A 843 -12.47 30.43 42.83
CA HIS A 843 -13.74 30.03 43.43
C HIS A 843 -14.57 31.30 43.58
N ASP A 844 -15.59 31.43 42.75
CA ASP A 844 -16.81 32.14 43.09
C ASP A 844 -17.97 31.24 42.62
N ASP A 845 -18.82 30.93 43.60
CA ASP A 845 -20.00 30.03 43.67
C ASP A 845 -20.65 29.46 42.39
#